data_AF-A0A818NIE3-F1
#
_entry.id   AF-A0A818NIE3-F1
#
_cell.length_a   1.000
_cell.length_b   1.000
_cell.length_c   1.000
_cell.angle_alpha   90.00
_cell.angle_beta   90.00
_cell.angle_gamma   90.00
#
_symmetry.space_group_name_H-M   'P 1'
#
loop_
_entity.id
_entity.type
_entity.pdbx_description
1 polymer ?
#
loop_
_entity_poly.entity_id
_entity_poly.type
_entity_poly.pdbx_seq_one_letter_code
_entity_poly.pdbx_strand_id
1 'polypeptide(L)'
;MAHLLGSKVCIDSLRVDIDDLQNVIYDIIGKTGSIKCHSWKFPDKLATDVDINELLERYQYGKNDLDNQVSHIILFEIIIDRLLLVVHGSWHFLHEAQTKLLPNTIDSSSTINQQASLSVGLVVKKYWNKLLHLITILQQHETNRKRSHHTTSSIRSKSNLNTEKHCQTIETSLGPCSTCIQFQQYLHNYSESMINLCHLYSLPSSLAHYRCSTSPISESILPLNDINHWFDSQSKDFDHLSKHLEYLNNTLNKTKNDLDLSENHCKQLNETNHHLQQIIHDEKESKKKLEELHANKLIEIKKDYDQCQLNLNEQIKLLTTQKSNIEQQLREITEECTSRGEQIEKLESTKNELKILMEDRVKSDALIKTLEQDRIRLQTELDVVKRDLEERNRDVQKERIRIENMIRHEENYQSKQKTLTKSHEELSNECESLKKKITELEIERDELQKSFQIIQQQQQKQTSSDNTKVQAFMETHNHVLQEVTSLKSNIEQLQQQIQQMTEREKILLQYPVLNGPNQNTSTTNNFVHDMQNQMRTNEFRIDSLQKQNDSLKFSLEKLQLTNNHTNPLLVTEERYEKLRNQSKQEQSYRQYSHANETLPSRQFNNAYCSSGPATFHTTSPTSSYQHGWINNNGGYSINYRDSGGPATFHTTSPISSYGHGWINNRGGYSINYRDSGGYNRFPKRRRPYIY
;
A
#
# COMPACT_ATOMS: atom_id res chain seq x y z
N MET A 1 47.61 49.82 1.25
CA MET A 1 48.83 49.09 0.84
C MET A 1 48.50 47.69 0.33
N ALA A 2 48.12 46.70 1.16
CA ALA A 2 47.87 45.32 0.68
C ALA A 2 46.91 45.22 -0.54
N HIS A 3 45.88 46.07 -0.60
CA HIS A 3 44.94 46.19 -1.73
C HIS A 3 45.54 46.71 -3.06
N LEU A 4 46.83 47.09 -3.11
CA LEU A 4 47.53 47.48 -4.35
C LEU A 4 48.33 46.33 -4.97
N LEU A 5 48.60 45.26 -4.21
CA LEU A 5 49.37 44.11 -4.67
C LEU A 5 48.59 43.39 -5.78
N GLY A 6 49.23 43.18 -6.93
CA GLY A 6 48.56 42.63 -8.12
C GLY A 6 47.60 43.59 -8.83
N SER A 7 47.46 44.85 -8.40
CA SER A 7 46.61 45.81 -9.12
C SER A 7 47.17 46.14 -10.50
N LYS A 8 46.30 46.25 -11.50
CA LYS A 8 46.68 46.53 -12.91
C LYS A 8 47.58 47.75 -13.05
N VAL A 9 47.21 48.88 -12.42
CA VAL A 9 47.95 50.15 -12.53
C VAL A 9 49.40 50.01 -12.05
N CYS A 10 49.63 49.26 -10.96
CA CYS A 10 50.99 48.98 -10.50
C CYS A 10 51.74 48.05 -11.45
N ILE A 11 51.12 46.99 -11.96
CA ILE A 11 51.76 46.08 -12.93
C ILE A 11 52.14 46.83 -14.22
N ASP A 12 51.23 47.63 -14.76
CA ASP A 12 51.46 48.43 -15.96
C ASP A 12 52.58 49.46 -15.76
N SER A 13 52.64 50.14 -14.59
CA SER A 13 53.73 51.04 -14.23
C SER A 13 55.07 50.30 -14.15
N LEU A 14 55.15 49.22 -13.36
CA LEU A 14 56.39 48.46 -13.15
C LEU A 14 56.99 47.96 -14.47
N ARG A 15 56.16 47.64 -15.47
CA ARG A 15 56.62 47.26 -16.81
C ARG A 15 57.30 48.40 -17.57
N VAL A 16 56.74 49.61 -17.49
CA VAL A 16 57.34 50.83 -18.08
C VAL A 16 58.63 51.18 -17.35
N ASP A 17 58.63 51.14 -16.01
CA ASP A 17 59.80 51.39 -15.18
C ASP A 17 60.97 50.41 -15.53
N ILE A 18 60.66 49.15 -15.85
CA ILE A 18 61.65 48.15 -16.30
C ILE A 18 62.17 48.45 -17.71
N ASP A 19 61.31 48.85 -18.66
CA ASP A 19 61.71 49.18 -20.02
C ASP A 19 62.62 50.41 -20.05
N ASP A 20 62.24 51.49 -19.36
CA ASP A 20 63.05 52.70 -19.20
C ASP A 20 64.42 52.39 -18.56
N LEU A 21 64.45 51.54 -17.51
CA LEU A 21 65.71 51.09 -16.91
C LEU A 21 66.55 50.25 -17.89
N GLN A 22 65.94 49.36 -18.67
CA GLN A 22 66.66 48.53 -19.64
C GLN A 22 67.19 49.38 -20.81
N ASN A 23 66.47 50.41 -21.24
CA ASN A 23 66.93 51.40 -22.21
C ASN A 23 68.16 52.16 -21.68
N VAL A 24 68.14 52.63 -20.43
CA VAL A 24 69.32 53.24 -19.77
C VAL A 24 70.49 52.25 -19.65
N ILE A 25 70.22 50.96 -19.39
CA ILE A 25 71.25 49.91 -19.31
C ILE A 25 71.92 49.68 -20.67
N TYR A 26 71.17 49.61 -21.77
CA TYR A 26 71.75 49.56 -23.13
C TYR A 26 72.63 50.78 -23.39
N ASP A 27 72.16 51.96 -23.00
CA ASP A 27 72.85 53.23 -23.21
C ASP A 27 74.14 53.37 -22.36
N ILE A 28 74.23 52.67 -21.22
CA ILE A 28 75.47 52.52 -20.43
C ILE A 28 76.40 51.46 -21.04
N ILE A 29 75.89 50.28 -21.39
CA ILE A 29 76.69 49.17 -21.98
C ILE A 29 77.31 49.61 -23.31
N GLY A 30 76.57 50.33 -24.15
CA GLY A 30 77.09 50.90 -25.41
C GLY A 30 78.25 51.88 -25.22
N LYS A 31 78.40 52.46 -24.02
CA LYS A 31 79.49 53.38 -23.66
C LYS A 31 80.62 52.73 -22.84
N THR A 32 80.41 51.52 -22.33
CA THR A 32 81.32 50.84 -21.36
C THR A 32 81.75 49.43 -21.74
N GLY A 33 81.18 48.85 -22.80
CA GLY A 33 81.36 47.45 -23.14
C GLY A 33 80.59 46.49 -22.21
N SER A 34 80.85 45.19 -22.37
CA SER A 34 80.16 44.12 -21.65
C SER A 34 80.49 44.11 -20.14
N ILE A 35 79.46 44.31 -19.32
CA ILE A 35 79.56 44.31 -17.85
C ILE A 35 79.41 42.87 -17.32
N LYS A 36 80.51 42.27 -16.86
CA LYS A 36 80.53 40.88 -16.37
C LYS A 36 80.08 40.75 -14.91
N CYS A 37 78.79 40.96 -14.65
CA CYS A 37 78.16 40.62 -13.36
C CYS A 37 76.97 39.67 -13.54
N HIS A 38 76.71 38.82 -12.54
CA HIS A 38 75.54 37.96 -12.50
C HIS A 38 74.28 38.75 -12.12
N SER A 39 73.11 38.29 -12.57
CA SER A 39 71.84 38.84 -12.11
C SER A 39 71.63 38.51 -10.62
N TRP A 40 71.06 39.46 -9.88
CA TRP A 40 70.61 39.25 -8.50
C TRP A 40 69.36 38.37 -8.47
N LYS A 41 68.45 38.54 -9.43
CA LYS A 41 67.22 37.74 -9.53
C LYS A 41 67.44 36.36 -10.18
N PHE A 42 68.40 36.24 -11.10
CA PHE A 42 68.74 35.02 -11.83
C PHE A 42 70.26 34.73 -11.70
N PRO A 43 70.75 34.22 -10.54
CA PRO A 43 72.19 34.07 -10.28
C PRO A 43 72.91 33.10 -11.22
N ASP A 44 72.17 32.28 -11.96
CA ASP A 44 72.61 31.39 -13.03
C ASP A 44 72.95 32.11 -14.35
N LYS A 45 72.55 33.38 -14.51
CA LYS A 45 72.77 34.20 -15.71
C LYS A 45 73.62 35.43 -15.43
N LEU A 46 74.34 35.92 -16.45
CA LEU A 46 74.85 37.28 -16.44
C LEU A 46 73.69 38.27 -16.51
N ALA A 47 73.80 39.41 -15.83
CA ALA A 47 72.75 40.42 -15.77
C ALA A 47 72.46 41.04 -17.15
N THR A 48 73.45 41.05 -18.04
CA THR A 48 73.33 41.43 -19.46
C THR A 48 72.54 40.43 -20.31
N ASP A 49 72.44 39.18 -19.86
CA ASP A 49 71.94 38.02 -20.63
C ASP A 49 70.54 37.60 -20.15
N VAL A 50 69.91 38.44 -19.32
CA VAL A 50 68.51 38.31 -18.90
C VAL A 50 67.64 38.96 -19.97
N ASP A 51 66.86 38.15 -20.69
CA ASP A 51 65.88 38.66 -21.66
C ASP A 51 64.72 39.33 -20.92
N ILE A 52 64.72 40.67 -20.96
CA ILE A 52 63.68 41.49 -20.34
C ILE A 52 62.38 41.46 -21.16
N ASN A 53 62.44 41.24 -22.47
CA ASN A 53 61.26 41.18 -23.31
C ASN A 53 60.46 39.90 -23.03
N GLU A 54 61.12 38.74 -22.93
CA GLU A 54 60.47 37.47 -22.53
C GLU A 54 59.79 37.62 -21.16
N LEU A 55 60.47 38.24 -20.20
CA LEU A 55 59.94 38.47 -18.86
C LEU A 55 58.75 39.44 -18.85
N LEU A 56 58.82 40.52 -19.63
CA LEU A 56 57.70 41.46 -19.79
C LEU A 56 56.52 40.85 -20.55
N GLU A 57 56.70 39.98 -21.53
CA GLU A 57 55.56 39.26 -22.13
C GLU A 57 54.92 38.28 -21.14
N ARG A 58 55.74 37.60 -20.33
CA ARG A 58 55.32 36.59 -19.36
C ARG A 58 54.58 37.16 -18.15
N TYR A 59 55.00 38.31 -17.63
CA TYR A 59 54.44 38.90 -16.40
C TYR A 59 53.55 40.12 -16.71
N GLN A 60 52.29 39.85 -17.04
CA GLN A 60 51.27 40.83 -17.42
C GLN A 60 49.99 40.70 -16.58
N TYR A 61 49.18 41.76 -16.52
CA TYR A 61 47.90 41.73 -15.81
C TYR A 61 46.90 40.81 -16.51
N GLY A 62 46.46 39.77 -15.80
CA GLY A 62 45.51 38.75 -16.25
C GLY A 62 44.24 38.68 -15.40
N LYS A 63 43.48 37.59 -15.59
CA LYS A 63 42.18 37.35 -14.93
C LYS A 63 42.27 36.67 -13.56
N ASN A 64 43.47 36.28 -13.10
CA ASN A 64 43.69 35.56 -11.86
C ASN A 64 44.48 36.44 -10.89
N ASP A 65 43.89 36.77 -9.74
CA ASP A 65 44.50 37.67 -8.77
C ASP A 65 45.78 37.11 -8.14
N LEU A 66 45.94 35.79 -8.08
CA LEU A 66 47.20 35.16 -7.65
C LEU A 66 48.32 35.37 -8.66
N ASP A 67 48.06 35.14 -9.95
CA ASP A 67 49.04 35.37 -11.02
C ASP A 67 49.39 36.86 -11.14
N ASN A 68 48.42 37.74 -10.88
CA ASN A 68 48.62 39.18 -10.81
C ASN A 68 49.54 39.57 -9.64
N GLN A 69 49.31 39.03 -8.43
CA GLN A 69 50.18 39.27 -7.28
C GLN A 69 51.61 38.75 -7.52
N VAL A 70 51.75 37.54 -8.09
CA VAL A 70 53.05 36.96 -8.49
C VAL A 70 53.76 37.83 -9.53
N SER A 71 53.04 38.29 -10.57
CA SER A 71 53.60 39.18 -11.59
C SER A 71 54.07 40.50 -11.01
N HIS A 72 53.28 41.13 -10.13
CA HIS A 72 53.66 42.37 -9.44
C HIS A 72 54.94 42.20 -8.61
N ILE A 73 55.07 41.10 -7.86
CA ILE A 73 56.26 40.79 -7.06
C ILE A 73 57.48 40.58 -7.96
N ILE A 74 57.36 39.75 -9.01
CA ILE A 74 58.49 39.42 -9.89
C ILE A 74 58.96 40.64 -10.70
N LEU A 75 58.04 41.49 -11.19
CA LEU A 75 58.39 42.75 -11.84
C LEU A 75 59.13 43.69 -10.87
N PHE A 76 58.68 43.80 -9.62
CA PHE A 76 59.39 44.61 -8.61
C PHE A 76 60.80 44.07 -8.29
N GLU A 77 60.97 42.74 -8.23
CA GLU A 77 62.30 42.12 -8.10
C GLU A 77 63.18 42.33 -9.34
N ILE A 78 62.60 42.39 -10.55
CA ILE A 78 63.31 42.74 -11.78
C ILE A 78 63.76 44.21 -11.75
N ILE A 79 62.94 45.15 -11.26
CA ILE A 79 63.39 46.55 -11.06
C ILE A 79 64.61 46.61 -10.15
N ILE A 80 64.60 45.89 -9.02
CA ILE A 80 65.77 45.81 -8.12
C ILE A 80 66.98 45.29 -8.89
N ASP A 81 66.85 44.17 -9.59
CA ASP A 81 67.92 43.57 -10.40
C ASP A 81 68.50 44.53 -11.47
N ARG A 82 67.63 45.24 -12.20
CA ARG A 82 68.01 46.24 -13.21
C ARG A 82 68.72 47.45 -12.58
N LEU A 83 68.22 47.97 -11.46
CA LEU A 83 68.85 49.07 -10.71
C LEU A 83 70.26 48.67 -10.20
N LEU A 84 70.46 47.42 -9.78
CA LEU A 84 71.78 46.92 -9.41
C LEU A 84 72.73 46.87 -10.62
N LEU A 85 72.26 46.47 -11.81
CA LEU A 85 73.04 46.54 -13.04
C LEU A 85 73.39 48.00 -13.42
N VAL A 86 72.48 48.96 -13.27
CA VAL A 86 72.76 50.40 -13.47
C VAL A 86 73.86 50.89 -12.51
N VAL A 87 73.86 50.47 -11.25
CA VAL A 87 74.91 50.81 -10.28
C VAL A 87 76.28 50.21 -10.68
N HIS A 88 76.31 48.95 -11.14
CA HIS A 88 77.53 48.32 -11.65
C HIS A 88 78.06 49.00 -12.93
N GLY A 89 77.17 49.33 -13.87
CA GLY A 89 77.52 50.04 -15.10
C GLY A 89 78.00 51.48 -14.86
N SER A 90 77.38 52.19 -13.93
CA SER A 90 77.79 53.55 -13.53
C SER A 90 79.20 53.56 -12.91
N TRP A 91 79.55 52.53 -12.15
CA TRP A 91 80.92 52.34 -11.67
C TRP A 91 81.91 52.02 -12.80
N HIS A 92 81.55 51.15 -13.74
CA HIS A 92 82.39 50.84 -14.89
C HIS A 92 82.62 52.07 -15.78
N PHE A 93 81.57 52.87 -16.00
CA PHE A 93 81.64 54.13 -16.75
C PHE A 93 82.61 55.14 -16.12
N LEU A 94 82.50 55.41 -14.81
CA LEU A 94 83.46 56.30 -14.14
C LEU A 94 84.87 55.71 -14.09
N HIS A 95 85.01 54.37 -14.02
CA HIS A 95 86.31 53.72 -14.11
C HIS A 95 86.98 53.98 -15.47
N GLU A 96 86.25 53.74 -16.55
CA GLU A 96 86.76 53.88 -17.92
C GLU A 96 87.00 55.36 -18.30
N ALA A 97 86.08 56.26 -17.91
CA ALA A 97 86.24 57.70 -18.08
C ALA A 97 87.49 58.22 -17.37
N GLN A 98 87.76 57.76 -16.14
CA GLN A 98 89.01 58.12 -15.43
C GLN A 98 90.25 57.66 -16.21
N THR A 99 90.28 56.41 -16.71
CA THR A 99 91.43 55.91 -17.48
C THR A 99 91.64 56.60 -18.82
N LYS A 100 90.57 57.15 -19.44
CA LYS A 100 90.67 57.96 -20.67
C LYS A 100 91.14 59.40 -20.39
N LEU A 101 90.82 59.96 -19.22
CA LEU A 101 91.19 61.33 -18.85
C LEU A 101 92.60 61.46 -18.26
N LEU A 102 93.05 60.49 -17.44
CA LEU A 102 94.41 60.47 -16.85
C LEU A 102 95.15 59.17 -17.24
N PRO A 103 95.92 59.15 -18.34
CA PRO A 103 96.72 57.98 -18.73
C PRO A 103 97.91 57.66 -17.81
N ASN A 104 98.43 58.66 -17.10
CA ASN A 104 99.75 58.58 -16.45
C ASN A 104 99.73 58.29 -14.94
N THR A 105 98.55 58.11 -14.31
CA THR A 105 98.46 57.61 -12.93
C THR A 105 98.52 56.08 -12.93
N ILE A 106 99.74 55.55 -12.93
CA ILE A 106 99.98 54.10 -12.87
C ILE A 106 99.54 53.54 -11.52
N ASP A 107 98.52 52.69 -11.54
CA ASP A 107 98.40 51.59 -10.58
C ASP A 107 97.79 50.36 -11.28
N SER A 108 98.36 50.05 -12.45
CA SER A 108 97.91 48.99 -13.35
C SER A 108 98.49 47.64 -12.96
N SER A 109 97.67 46.71 -12.42
CA SER A 109 97.84 45.25 -12.62
C SER A 109 96.86 44.37 -11.83
N SER A 110 96.35 44.81 -10.67
CA SER A 110 95.80 43.87 -9.67
C SER A 110 94.30 43.55 -9.74
N THR A 111 93.45 44.46 -10.24
CA THR A 111 91.99 44.42 -9.93
C THR A 111 91.06 44.04 -11.09
N ILE A 112 91.55 43.92 -12.32
CA ILE A 112 90.71 43.58 -13.49
C ILE A 112 90.23 42.11 -13.43
N ASN A 113 91.05 41.20 -12.91
CA ASN A 113 90.68 39.78 -12.79
C ASN A 113 89.74 39.47 -11.59
N GLN A 114 89.29 40.48 -10.84
CA GLN A 114 88.26 40.34 -9.78
C GLN A 114 86.91 40.94 -10.21
N GLN A 115 86.52 40.76 -11.48
CA GLN A 115 85.22 41.19 -11.99
C GLN A 115 84.04 40.29 -11.55
N ALA A 116 84.30 39.04 -11.18
CA ALA A 116 83.25 38.14 -10.67
C ALA A 116 82.71 38.62 -9.31
N SER A 117 81.42 38.99 -9.29
CA SER A 117 80.62 39.23 -8.07
C SER A 117 81.24 40.16 -7.02
N LEU A 118 81.62 41.39 -7.41
CA LEU A 118 81.72 42.49 -6.43
C LEU A 118 80.34 42.74 -5.80
N SER A 119 80.27 42.90 -4.48
CA SER A 119 79.00 43.25 -3.82
C SER A 119 78.62 44.71 -4.07
N VAL A 120 77.31 44.96 -4.19
CA VAL A 120 76.73 46.28 -4.50
C VAL A 120 77.30 47.39 -3.60
N GLY A 121 77.41 47.15 -2.29
CA GLY A 121 77.97 48.13 -1.35
C GLY A 121 79.44 48.49 -1.61
N LEU A 122 80.25 47.54 -2.10
CA LEU A 122 81.63 47.82 -2.53
C LEU A 122 81.65 48.59 -3.86
N VAL A 123 80.73 48.31 -4.77
CA VAL A 123 80.58 49.04 -6.05
C VAL A 123 80.17 50.49 -5.79
N VAL A 124 79.13 50.74 -4.99
CA VAL A 124 78.69 52.10 -4.59
C VAL A 124 79.83 52.86 -3.90
N LYS A 125 80.56 52.23 -2.98
CA LYS A 125 81.72 52.86 -2.30
C LYS A 125 82.85 53.20 -3.28
N LYS A 126 83.17 52.32 -4.23
CA LYS A 126 84.18 52.59 -5.27
C LYS A 126 83.72 53.66 -6.27
N TYR A 127 82.43 53.70 -6.61
CA TYR A 127 81.80 54.73 -7.47
C TYR A 127 81.92 56.10 -6.83
N TRP A 128 81.44 56.26 -5.58
CA TRP A 128 81.44 57.53 -4.87
C TRP A 128 82.86 58.10 -4.70
N ASN A 129 83.83 57.25 -4.31
CA ASN A 129 85.22 57.67 -4.16
C ASN A 129 85.85 58.09 -5.51
N LYS A 130 85.56 57.40 -6.63
CA LYS A 130 86.02 57.81 -7.96
C LYS A 130 85.36 59.11 -8.43
N LEU A 131 84.08 59.32 -8.15
CA LEU A 131 83.35 60.55 -8.49
C LEU A 131 83.97 61.78 -7.79
N LEU A 132 84.20 61.69 -6.47
CA LEU A 132 84.87 62.76 -5.70
C LEU A 132 86.28 63.08 -6.22
N HIS A 133 87.04 62.05 -6.60
CA HIS A 133 88.38 62.22 -7.16
C HIS A 133 88.34 62.93 -8.54
N LEU A 134 87.41 62.55 -9.42
CA LEU A 134 87.21 63.21 -10.72
C LEU A 134 86.79 64.69 -10.56
N ILE A 135 85.89 65.00 -9.62
CA ILE A 135 85.50 66.39 -9.30
C ILE A 135 86.73 67.21 -8.85
N THR A 136 87.58 66.61 -8.00
CA THR A 136 88.82 67.25 -7.52
C THR A 136 89.79 67.55 -8.66
N ILE A 137 89.96 66.62 -9.61
CA ILE A 137 90.81 66.80 -10.80
C ILE A 137 90.31 67.94 -11.69
N LEU A 138 88.99 68.01 -11.94
CA LEU A 138 88.41 69.05 -12.78
C LEU A 138 88.63 70.45 -12.18
N GLN A 139 88.45 70.61 -10.87
CA GLN A 139 88.72 71.86 -10.15
C GLN A 139 90.20 72.28 -10.21
N GLN A 140 91.13 71.33 -10.15
CA GLN A 140 92.57 71.60 -10.34
C GLN A 140 92.88 72.03 -11.79
N HIS A 141 92.18 71.48 -12.79
CA HIS A 141 92.37 71.84 -14.18
C HIS A 141 91.87 73.27 -14.50
N GLU A 142 90.74 73.69 -13.93
CA GLU A 142 90.23 75.05 -14.06
C GLU A 142 91.11 76.11 -13.40
N THR A 143 91.65 75.81 -12.22
CA THR A 143 92.50 76.75 -11.46
C THR A 143 93.86 76.95 -12.12
N ASN A 144 94.45 75.90 -12.70
CA ASN A 144 95.68 76.01 -13.49
C ASN A 144 95.47 76.83 -14.77
N ARG A 145 94.35 76.65 -15.49
CA ARG A 145 94.04 77.41 -16.72
C ARG A 145 93.99 78.93 -16.50
N LYS A 146 93.65 79.39 -15.29
CA LYS A 146 93.56 80.82 -14.93
C LYS A 146 94.91 81.49 -14.65
N ARG A 147 96.01 80.74 -14.50
CA ARG A 147 97.34 81.29 -14.12
C ARG A 147 98.26 81.67 -15.30
N SER A 148 97.94 81.28 -16.54
CA SER A 148 98.89 81.30 -17.65
C SER A 148 99.03 82.62 -18.44
N HIS A 149 98.39 83.72 -18.01
CA HIS A 149 98.15 84.89 -18.87
C HIS A 149 98.87 86.21 -18.48
N HIS A 150 99.82 86.21 -17.52
CA HIS A 150 100.49 87.44 -17.06
C HIS A 150 102.02 87.30 -16.89
N THR A 151 102.84 87.56 -17.92
CA THR A 151 104.22 88.10 -17.81
C THR A 151 104.91 88.43 -19.15
N THR A 152 104.94 89.72 -19.54
CA THR A 152 105.89 90.40 -20.48
C THR A 152 105.50 91.89 -20.51
N SER A 153 106.36 92.91 -20.72
CA SER A 153 107.81 92.99 -20.99
C SER A 153 108.33 94.39 -20.56
N SER A 154 109.66 94.63 -20.51
CA SER A 154 110.24 95.97 -20.35
C SER A 154 111.73 96.03 -20.75
N ILE A 155 112.10 96.95 -21.66
CA ILE A 155 113.49 97.35 -21.98
C ILE A 155 113.51 98.86 -22.26
N ARG A 156 114.65 99.52 -21.96
CA ARG A 156 114.86 100.98 -21.98
C ARG A 156 116.20 101.31 -22.65
N SER A 157 116.29 102.43 -23.36
CA SER A 157 117.56 102.96 -23.88
C SER A 157 117.61 104.50 -23.84
N LYS A 158 118.77 105.05 -23.45
CA LYS A 158 119.13 106.48 -23.52
C LYS A 158 120.34 106.65 -24.44
N SER A 159 120.55 107.87 -24.96
CA SER A 159 121.84 108.30 -25.54
C SER A 159 122.16 109.73 -25.08
N ASN A 160 123.44 110.02 -24.84
CA ASN A 160 123.98 111.35 -24.56
C ASN A 160 124.86 111.81 -25.73
N LEU A 161 125.01 113.13 -25.91
CA LEU A 161 126.14 113.71 -26.65
C LEU A 161 126.65 114.97 -25.92
N ASN A 162 127.96 115.02 -25.69
CA ASN A 162 128.72 116.21 -25.31
C ASN A 162 129.71 116.53 -26.44
N THR A 163 129.85 117.81 -26.81
CA THR A 163 131.04 118.31 -27.53
C THR A 163 131.30 119.76 -27.15
N GLU A 164 132.46 120.03 -26.56
CA GLU A 164 132.98 121.37 -26.29
C GLU A 164 133.62 121.95 -27.56
N LYS A 165 133.68 123.29 -27.68
CA LYS A 165 134.84 124.00 -28.27
C LYS A 165 135.07 125.35 -27.59
N HIS A 166 136.30 125.61 -27.18
CA HIS A 166 136.81 126.95 -26.82
C HIS A 166 137.11 127.78 -28.07
N CYS A 167 137.13 129.10 -27.92
CA CYS A 167 138.23 129.92 -28.43
C CYS A 167 138.35 131.22 -27.62
N GLN A 168 139.58 131.66 -27.36
CA GLN A 168 139.89 132.90 -26.64
C GLN A 168 140.33 134.00 -27.59
N THR A 169 140.06 135.25 -27.22
CA THR A 169 140.96 136.38 -27.51
C THR A 169 141.18 137.15 -26.22
N ILE A 170 142.45 137.35 -25.86
CA ILE A 170 142.87 138.15 -24.71
C ILE A 170 142.86 139.64 -25.13
N GLU A 171 142.88 140.55 -24.14
CA GLU A 171 142.75 142.01 -24.30
C GLU A 171 141.32 142.54 -24.53
N THR A 172 140.45 142.30 -23.54
CA THR A 172 139.42 143.28 -23.15
C THR A 172 139.13 143.14 -21.65
N SER A 173 138.61 144.21 -21.05
CA SER A 173 138.29 144.42 -19.61
C SER A 173 138.17 143.19 -18.69
N LEU A 174 138.70 143.31 -17.46
CA LEU A 174 138.50 142.39 -16.32
C LEU A 174 137.06 142.40 -15.73
N GLY A 175 136.05 142.56 -16.60
CA GLY A 175 134.63 142.52 -16.29
C GLY A 175 133.84 142.06 -17.52
N PRO A 176 132.67 141.42 -17.34
CA PRO A 176 131.89 140.88 -18.44
C PRO A 176 131.41 141.98 -19.40
N CYS A 177 131.34 141.64 -20.68
CA CYS A 177 130.70 142.51 -21.68
C CYS A 177 129.20 142.66 -21.43
N SER A 178 128.60 143.71 -21.97
CA SER A 178 127.18 144.06 -21.78
C SER A 178 126.22 142.93 -22.17
N THR A 179 126.55 142.13 -23.19
CA THR A 179 125.76 140.96 -23.58
C THR A 179 125.81 139.82 -22.54
N CYS A 180 126.95 139.62 -21.86
CA CYS A 180 127.04 138.67 -20.75
C CYS A 180 126.26 139.16 -19.52
N ILE A 181 126.30 140.46 -19.19
CA ILE A 181 125.49 141.04 -18.11
C ILE A 181 123.99 140.84 -18.41
N GLN A 182 123.56 141.18 -19.63
CA GLN A 182 122.18 141.00 -20.08
C GLN A 182 121.75 139.52 -20.08
N PHE A 183 122.63 138.61 -20.49
CA PHE A 183 122.37 137.16 -20.41
C PHE A 183 122.18 136.68 -18.96
N GLN A 184 122.99 137.16 -18.01
CA GLN A 184 122.84 136.81 -16.60
C GLN A 184 121.55 137.41 -15.99
N GLN A 185 121.14 138.61 -16.39
CA GLN A 185 119.83 139.17 -16.01
C GLN A 185 118.66 138.30 -16.52
N TYR A 186 118.73 137.80 -17.76
CA TYR A 186 117.76 136.81 -18.25
C TYR A 186 117.82 135.49 -17.46
N LEU A 187 119.03 134.99 -17.15
CA LEU A 187 119.21 133.78 -16.34
C LEU A 187 118.57 133.91 -14.95
N HIS A 188 118.67 135.07 -14.30
CA HIS A 188 117.96 135.36 -13.05
C HIS A 188 116.44 135.36 -13.24
N ASN A 189 115.90 136.05 -14.25
CA ASN A 189 114.46 136.10 -14.50
C ASN A 189 113.86 134.72 -14.84
N TYR A 190 114.56 133.90 -15.63
CA TYR A 190 114.17 132.51 -15.89
C TYR A 190 114.35 131.61 -14.65
N SER A 191 115.33 131.87 -13.77
CA SER A 191 115.47 131.14 -12.51
C SER A 191 114.26 131.34 -11.60
N GLU A 192 113.82 132.59 -11.43
CA GLU A 192 112.69 132.96 -10.58
C GLU A 192 111.42 132.28 -11.09
N SER A 193 111.23 132.29 -12.41
CA SER A 193 110.13 131.59 -13.08
C SER A 193 110.16 130.08 -12.83
N MET A 194 111.35 129.45 -12.87
CA MET A 194 111.52 128.01 -12.66
C MET A 194 111.31 127.58 -11.20
N ILE A 195 111.82 128.37 -10.27
CA ILE A 195 111.62 128.22 -8.82
C ILE A 195 110.12 128.27 -8.49
N ASN A 196 109.41 129.27 -9.02
CA ASN A 196 107.97 129.42 -8.83
C ASN A 196 107.17 128.28 -9.47
N LEU A 197 107.57 127.75 -10.63
CA LEU A 197 106.96 126.56 -11.23
C LEU A 197 107.16 125.30 -10.36
N CYS A 198 108.36 125.10 -9.81
CA CYS A 198 108.61 123.99 -8.89
C CYS A 198 107.71 124.10 -7.64
N HIS A 199 107.67 125.27 -6.99
CA HIS A 199 106.84 125.50 -5.81
C HIS A 199 105.33 125.38 -6.11
N LEU A 200 104.86 125.83 -7.27
CA LEU A 200 103.46 125.70 -7.69
C LEU A 200 103.01 124.23 -7.79
N TYR A 201 103.90 123.34 -8.23
CA TYR A 201 103.68 121.90 -8.28
C TYR A 201 104.15 121.15 -7.01
N SER A 202 104.49 121.87 -5.93
CA SER A 202 105.03 121.32 -4.68
C SER A 202 106.29 120.45 -4.85
N LEU A 203 107.09 120.73 -5.88
CA LEU A 203 108.36 120.07 -6.17
C LEU A 203 109.54 120.80 -5.49
N PRO A 204 110.60 120.07 -5.08
CA PRO A 204 111.82 120.71 -4.56
C PRO A 204 112.58 121.43 -5.68
N SER A 205 112.90 122.71 -5.46
CA SER A 205 113.81 123.47 -6.31
C SER A 205 115.24 123.48 -5.75
N SER A 206 116.14 122.84 -6.49
CA SER A 206 117.59 122.86 -6.33
C SER A 206 118.12 124.28 -6.44
N LEU A 207 117.55 125.08 -7.36
CA LEU A 207 117.99 126.43 -7.65
C LEU A 207 117.57 127.44 -6.57
N ALA A 208 116.39 127.28 -5.98
CA ALA A 208 115.99 128.01 -4.78
C ALA A 208 116.93 127.67 -3.60
N HIS A 209 117.21 126.38 -3.39
CA HIS A 209 118.09 125.95 -2.31
C HIS A 209 119.52 126.49 -2.46
N TYR A 210 120.07 126.51 -3.69
CA TYR A 210 121.36 127.13 -3.98
C TYR A 210 121.35 128.64 -3.67
N ARG A 211 120.34 129.38 -4.16
CA ARG A 211 120.18 130.84 -3.89
C ARG A 211 120.01 131.19 -2.41
N CYS A 212 119.39 130.33 -1.60
CA CYS A 212 119.31 130.49 -0.15
C CYS A 212 120.62 130.12 0.59
N SER A 213 121.53 129.41 -0.06
CA SER A 213 122.81 128.96 0.51
C SER A 213 123.98 129.88 0.14
N THR A 214 123.86 130.61 -0.97
CA THR A 214 124.79 131.69 -1.35
C THR A 214 124.54 132.96 -0.54
N SER A 215 125.61 133.65 -0.15
CA SER A 215 125.55 135.03 0.37
C SER A 215 124.78 135.94 -0.62
N PRO A 216 124.08 137.01 -0.18
CA PRO A 216 123.44 137.95 -1.10
C PRO A 216 124.49 138.71 -1.93
N ILE A 217 124.84 138.16 -3.10
CA ILE A 217 125.67 138.80 -4.12
C ILE A 217 124.87 139.99 -4.68
N SER A 218 125.12 141.17 -4.12
CA SER A 218 124.36 142.40 -4.39
C SER A 218 124.81 143.15 -5.65
N GLU A 219 125.51 142.47 -6.56
CA GLU A 219 126.06 143.04 -7.79
C GLU A 219 125.67 142.16 -8.99
N SER A 220 125.46 142.80 -10.15
CA SER A 220 124.74 142.23 -11.31
C SER A 220 125.50 141.12 -12.07
N ILE A 221 126.53 140.50 -11.48
CA ILE A 221 127.52 139.66 -12.15
C ILE A 221 127.82 138.40 -11.33
N LEU A 222 127.46 137.22 -11.85
CA LEU A 222 127.84 135.91 -11.31
C LEU A 222 129.24 135.49 -11.83
N PRO A 223 130.11 134.94 -10.94
CA PRO A 223 131.32 134.22 -11.34
C PRO A 223 131.04 132.97 -12.19
N LEU A 224 132.01 132.56 -13.03
CA LEU A 224 131.85 131.43 -13.95
C LEU A 224 131.44 130.11 -13.27
N ASN A 225 132.02 129.80 -12.10
CA ASN A 225 131.66 128.60 -11.34
C ASN A 225 130.21 128.65 -10.83
N ASP A 226 129.75 129.84 -10.42
CA ASP A 226 128.39 130.02 -9.93
C ASP A 226 127.38 129.98 -11.08
N ILE A 227 127.72 130.47 -12.28
CA ILE A 227 126.91 130.27 -13.50
C ILE A 227 126.75 128.78 -13.81
N ASN A 228 127.83 127.99 -13.69
CA ASN A 228 127.79 126.54 -13.93
C ASN A 228 126.92 125.82 -12.88
N HIS A 229 127.08 126.13 -11.59
CA HIS A 229 126.23 125.58 -10.53
C HIS A 229 124.76 126.03 -10.61
N TRP A 230 124.51 127.25 -11.09
CA TRP A 230 123.17 127.77 -11.39
C TRP A 230 122.53 126.98 -12.53
N PHE A 231 123.27 126.73 -13.62
CA PHE A 231 122.82 125.91 -14.74
C PHE A 231 122.55 124.46 -14.33
N ASP A 232 123.45 123.82 -13.58
CA ASP A 232 123.25 122.47 -13.01
C ASP A 232 121.98 122.39 -12.14
N SER A 233 121.73 123.42 -11.34
CA SER A 233 120.58 123.47 -10.43
C SER A 233 119.28 123.75 -11.18
N GLN A 234 119.30 124.63 -12.18
CA GLN A 234 118.17 124.85 -13.08
C GLN A 234 117.87 123.61 -13.92
N SER A 235 118.89 122.89 -14.38
CA SER A 235 118.75 121.63 -15.12
C SER A 235 118.06 120.56 -14.28
N LYS A 236 118.46 120.37 -13.02
CA LYS A 236 117.78 119.46 -12.07
C LYS A 236 116.31 119.80 -11.87
N ASP A 237 115.97 121.09 -11.83
CA ASP A 237 114.60 121.55 -11.60
C ASP A 237 113.72 121.37 -12.85
N PHE A 238 114.26 121.59 -14.05
CA PHE A 238 113.65 121.11 -15.30
C PHE A 238 113.47 119.58 -15.30
N ASP A 239 114.46 118.83 -14.81
CA ASP A 239 114.44 117.36 -14.72
C ASP A 239 113.41 116.86 -13.69
N HIS A 240 113.09 117.64 -12.65
CA HIS A 240 111.99 117.38 -11.70
C HIS A 240 110.62 117.65 -12.35
N LEU A 241 110.45 118.81 -12.98
CA LEU A 241 109.21 119.18 -13.67
C LEU A 241 108.90 118.23 -14.84
N SER A 242 109.91 117.81 -15.60
CA SER A 242 109.76 116.85 -16.70
C SER A 242 109.23 115.49 -16.20
N LYS A 243 109.82 114.94 -15.13
CA LYS A 243 109.34 113.69 -14.50
C LYS A 243 107.94 113.83 -13.91
N HIS A 244 107.61 115.00 -13.35
CA HIS A 244 106.27 115.26 -12.83
C HIS A 244 105.22 115.34 -13.95
N LEU A 245 105.54 115.98 -15.08
CA LEU A 245 104.67 116.00 -16.27
C LEU A 245 104.52 114.61 -16.90
N GLU A 246 105.60 113.81 -16.95
CA GLU A 246 105.55 112.41 -17.37
C GLU A 246 104.64 111.58 -16.44
N TYR A 247 104.77 111.72 -15.13
CA TYR A 247 103.92 111.07 -14.13
C TYR A 247 102.44 111.48 -14.26
N LEU A 248 102.15 112.77 -14.40
CA LEU A 248 100.79 113.28 -14.59
C LEU A 248 100.17 112.77 -15.90
N ASN A 249 100.93 112.79 -17.00
CA ASN A 249 100.47 112.28 -18.29
C ASN A 249 100.21 110.76 -18.23
N ASN A 250 101.11 109.98 -17.62
CA ASN A 250 100.92 108.55 -17.43
C ASN A 250 99.71 108.24 -16.54
N THR A 251 99.48 109.04 -15.49
CA THR A 251 98.31 108.93 -14.62
C THR A 251 97.01 109.27 -15.35
N LEU A 252 97.00 110.36 -16.14
CA LEU A 252 95.86 110.80 -16.95
C LEU A 252 95.50 109.77 -18.04
N ASN A 253 96.50 109.21 -18.73
CA ASN A 253 96.26 108.15 -19.71
C ASN A 253 95.73 106.88 -19.04
N LYS A 254 96.22 106.54 -17.83
CA LYS A 254 95.65 105.42 -17.07
C LYS A 254 94.20 105.69 -16.65
N THR A 255 93.89 106.82 -16.02
CA THR A 255 92.52 107.10 -15.57
C THR A 255 91.54 107.25 -16.72
N LYS A 256 91.99 107.73 -17.88
CA LYS A 256 91.21 107.70 -19.12
C LYS A 256 90.92 106.26 -19.58
N ASN A 257 91.93 105.39 -19.64
CA ASN A 257 91.73 103.98 -20.01
C ASN A 257 90.81 103.26 -19.01
N ASP A 258 90.98 103.50 -17.70
CA ASP A 258 90.13 102.94 -16.64
C ASP A 258 88.67 103.45 -16.77
N LEU A 259 88.46 104.71 -17.20
CA LEU A 259 87.13 105.27 -17.51
C LEU A 259 86.52 104.65 -18.77
N ASP A 260 87.27 104.58 -19.88
CA ASP A 260 86.81 103.99 -21.14
C ASP A 260 86.41 102.51 -20.94
N LEU A 261 87.16 101.76 -20.13
CA LEU A 261 86.83 100.39 -19.72
C LEU A 261 85.56 100.33 -18.86
N SER A 262 85.42 101.23 -17.87
CA SER A 262 84.25 101.31 -17.00
C SER A 262 82.97 101.65 -17.77
N GLU A 263 83.03 102.62 -18.70
CA GLU A 263 81.93 102.94 -19.60
C GLU A 263 81.50 101.75 -20.45
N ASN A 264 82.45 101.01 -21.03
CA ASN A 264 82.14 99.86 -21.87
C ASN A 264 81.56 98.69 -21.07
N HIS A 265 82.02 98.50 -19.83
CA HIS A 265 81.39 97.55 -18.90
C HIS A 265 79.96 97.97 -18.50
N CYS A 266 79.71 99.26 -18.28
CA CYS A 266 78.36 99.79 -18.03
C CYS A 266 77.43 99.62 -19.26
N LYS A 267 77.93 99.79 -20.49
CA LYS A 267 77.18 99.53 -21.72
C LYS A 267 76.78 98.04 -21.82
N GLN A 268 77.73 97.13 -21.61
CA GLN A 268 77.48 95.68 -21.55
C GLN A 268 76.51 95.28 -20.44
N LEU A 269 76.59 95.90 -19.25
CA LEU A 269 75.65 95.67 -18.15
C LEU A 269 74.23 96.16 -18.48
N ASN A 270 74.08 97.26 -19.22
CA ASN A 270 72.77 97.73 -19.67
C ASN A 270 72.16 96.82 -20.76
N GLU A 271 72.97 96.38 -21.72
CA GLU A 271 72.56 95.43 -22.77
C GLU A 271 72.11 94.08 -22.17
N THR A 272 72.89 93.53 -21.24
CA THR A 272 72.54 92.28 -20.54
C THR A 272 71.33 92.43 -19.62
N ASN A 273 71.17 93.55 -18.91
CA ASN A 273 69.94 93.83 -18.16
C ASN A 273 68.71 93.91 -19.07
N HIS A 274 68.80 94.55 -20.23
CA HIS A 274 67.69 94.63 -21.18
C HIS A 274 67.31 93.24 -21.73
N HIS A 275 68.30 92.41 -22.08
CA HIS A 275 68.06 91.04 -22.53
C HIS A 275 67.44 90.16 -21.43
N LEU A 276 67.89 90.28 -20.17
CA LEU A 276 67.28 89.59 -19.03
C LEU A 276 65.84 90.06 -18.76
N GLN A 277 65.55 91.36 -18.89
CA GLN A 277 64.18 91.89 -18.80
C GLN A 277 63.27 91.31 -19.89
N GLN A 278 63.79 91.14 -21.11
CA GLN A 278 63.05 90.50 -22.21
C GLN A 278 62.76 89.01 -21.91
N ILE A 279 63.77 88.24 -21.50
CA ILE A 279 63.57 86.82 -21.13
C ILE A 279 62.51 86.68 -20.02
N ILE A 280 62.57 87.55 -19.00
CA ILE A 280 61.59 87.58 -17.90
C ILE A 280 60.19 87.98 -18.37
N HIS A 281 60.05 88.74 -19.46
CA HIS A 281 58.77 89.07 -20.09
C HIS A 281 58.21 87.87 -20.85
N ASP A 282 59.03 87.27 -21.72
CA ASP A 282 58.66 86.15 -22.58
C ASP A 282 58.31 84.89 -21.75
N GLU A 283 59.03 84.65 -20.65
CA GLU A 283 58.73 83.59 -19.68
C GLU A 283 57.39 83.83 -18.97
N LYS A 284 57.09 85.06 -18.55
CA LYS A 284 55.80 85.41 -17.91
C LYS A 284 54.63 85.25 -18.86
N GLU A 285 54.77 85.65 -20.13
CA GLU A 285 53.72 85.48 -21.13
C GLU A 285 53.50 83.99 -21.46
N SER A 286 54.59 83.22 -21.60
CA SER A 286 54.55 81.77 -21.82
C SER A 286 53.91 81.03 -20.64
N LYS A 287 54.25 81.42 -19.41
CA LYS A 287 53.62 80.90 -18.19
C LYS A 287 52.12 81.19 -18.16
N LYS A 288 51.69 82.43 -18.46
CA LYS A 288 50.27 82.80 -18.49
C LYS A 288 49.48 81.97 -19.51
N LYS A 289 50.04 81.77 -20.71
CA LYS A 289 49.45 80.89 -21.76
C LYS A 289 49.32 79.45 -21.27
N LEU A 290 50.30 78.93 -20.53
CA LEU A 290 50.26 77.59 -19.96
C LEU A 290 49.24 77.46 -18.82
N GLU A 291 49.12 78.47 -17.95
CA GLU A 291 48.12 78.54 -16.88
C GLU A 291 46.69 78.58 -17.43
N GLU A 292 46.43 79.37 -18.48
CA GLU A 292 45.16 79.40 -19.20
C GLU A 292 44.83 78.05 -19.87
N LEU A 293 45.81 77.42 -20.51
CA LEU A 293 45.66 76.10 -21.13
C LEU A 293 45.38 75.00 -20.08
N HIS A 294 46.02 75.06 -18.92
CA HIS A 294 45.76 74.14 -17.80
C HIS A 294 44.38 74.38 -17.17
N ALA A 295 43.95 75.63 -17.00
CA ALA A 295 42.61 75.95 -16.51
C ALA A 295 41.51 75.41 -17.45
N ASN A 296 41.68 75.57 -18.77
CA ASN A 296 40.75 75.04 -19.76
C ASN A 296 40.70 73.50 -19.74
N LYS A 297 41.84 72.81 -19.66
CA LYS A 297 41.88 71.35 -19.51
C LYS A 297 41.22 70.86 -18.22
N LEU A 298 41.36 71.57 -17.11
CA LEU A 298 40.69 71.23 -15.86
C LEU A 298 39.16 71.36 -15.95
N ILE A 299 38.65 72.35 -16.71
CA ILE A 299 37.21 72.51 -16.98
C ILE A 299 36.70 71.36 -17.86
N GLU A 300 37.45 70.98 -18.89
CA GLU A 300 37.13 69.86 -19.80
C GLU A 300 37.10 68.51 -19.06
N ILE A 301 38.18 68.17 -18.35
CA ILE A 301 38.28 66.94 -17.53
C ILE A 301 37.17 66.89 -16.48
N LYS A 302 36.85 68.02 -15.83
CA LYS A 302 35.74 68.07 -14.86
C LYS A 302 34.39 67.80 -15.53
N LYS A 303 34.12 68.42 -16.69
CA LYS A 303 32.86 68.22 -17.43
C LYS A 303 32.68 66.75 -17.83
N ASP A 304 33.74 66.11 -18.31
CA ASP A 304 33.70 64.70 -18.71
C ASP A 304 33.54 63.76 -17.50
N TYR A 305 34.18 64.09 -16.36
CA TYR A 305 33.98 63.42 -15.08
C TYR A 305 32.52 63.55 -14.59
N ASP A 306 31.99 64.78 -14.56
CA ASP A 306 30.60 65.06 -14.14
C ASP A 306 29.60 64.31 -15.03
N GLN A 307 29.82 64.27 -16.35
CA GLN A 307 28.99 63.50 -17.29
C GLN A 307 29.12 61.98 -17.08
N CYS A 308 30.32 61.45 -16.84
CA CYS A 308 30.50 60.03 -16.51
C CYS A 308 29.80 59.67 -15.19
N GLN A 309 29.86 60.55 -14.19
CA GLN A 309 29.18 60.35 -12.91
C GLN A 309 27.65 60.39 -13.06
N LEU A 310 27.11 61.26 -13.92
CA LEU A 310 25.68 61.24 -14.28
C LEU A 310 25.28 59.92 -14.95
N ASN A 311 25.99 59.50 -16.00
CA ASN A 311 25.73 58.26 -16.73
C ASN A 311 25.77 57.03 -15.79
N LEU A 312 26.77 56.97 -14.89
CA LEU A 312 26.90 55.89 -13.92
C LEU A 312 25.74 55.89 -12.90
N ASN A 313 25.33 57.06 -12.41
CA ASN A 313 24.19 57.18 -11.51
C ASN A 313 22.86 56.76 -12.16
N GLU A 314 22.69 56.99 -13.47
CA GLU A 314 21.52 56.51 -14.21
C GLU A 314 21.54 54.98 -14.39
N GLN A 315 22.69 54.39 -14.70
CA GLN A 315 22.85 52.94 -14.74
C GLN A 315 22.59 52.28 -13.38
N ILE A 316 23.10 52.87 -12.29
CA ILE A 316 22.83 52.38 -10.92
C ILE A 316 21.33 52.43 -10.61
N LYS A 317 20.61 53.51 -10.98
CA LYS A 317 19.15 53.59 -10.81
C LYS A 317 18.42 52.51 -11.61
N LEU A 318 18.79 52.31 -12.88
CA LEU A 318 18.19 51.29 -13.75
C LEU A 318 18.42 49.86 -13.23
N LEU A 319 19.64 49.54 -12.81
CA LEU A 319 19.96 48.24 -12.22
C LEU A 319 19.23 48.03 -10.88
N THR A 320 19.03 49.10 -10.10
CA THR A 320 18.28 49.02 -8.84
C THR A 320 16.79 48.77 -9.07
N THR A 321 16.16 49.40 -10.06
CA THR A 321 14.75 49.12 -10.39
C THR A 321 14.56 47.74 -11.03
N GLN A 322 15.47 47.32 -11.91
CA GLN A 322 15.49 45.95 -12.46
C GLN A 322 15.65 44.90 -11.36
N LYS A 323 16.58 45.11 -10.42
CA LYS A 323 16.75 44.24 -9.24
C LYS A 323 15.46 44.14 -8.42
N SER A 324 14.85 45.27 -8.07
CA SER A 324 13.61 45.31 -7.28
C SER A 324 12.46 44.55 -7.96
N ASN A 325 12.33 44.67 -9.29
CA ASN A 325 11.35 43.92 -10.08
C ASN A 325 11.62 42.41 -10.05
N ILE A 326 12.87 41.97 -10.20
CA ILE A 326 13.24 40.55 -10.13
C ILE A 326 13.01 40.01 -8.71
N GLU A 327 13.35 40.77 -7.67
CA GLU A 327 13.05 40.41 -6.27
C GLU A 327 11.55 40.32 -5.99
N GLN A 328 10.71 41.12 -6.67
CA GLN A 328 9.25 40.97 -6.62
C GLN A 328 8.77 39.69 -7.31
N GLN A 329 9.22 39.44 -8.55
CA GLN A 329 8.85 38.23 -9.29
C GLN A 329 9.27 36.95 -8.56
N LEU A 330 10.41 36.96 -7.88
CA LEU A 330 10.86 35.86 -7.02
C LEU A 330 9.95 35.66 -5.80
N ARG A 331 9.42 36.72 -5.17
CA ARG A 331 8.42 36.60 -4.09
C ARG A 331 7.12 35.99 -4.62
N GLU A 332 6.59 36.53 -5.71
CA GLU A 332 5.34 36.05 -6.34
C GLU A 332 5.42 34.57 -6.71
N ILE A 333 6.54 34.12 -7.31
CA ILE A 333 6.79 32.71 -7.62
C ILE A 333 6.95 31.85 -6.34
N THR A 334 7.59 32.38 -5.30
CA THR A 334 7.76 31.66 -4.02
C THR A 334 6.41 31.45 -3.32
N GLU A 335 5.56 32.47 -3.30
CA GLU A 335 4.20 32.42 -2.75
C GLU A 335 3.28 31.48 -3.55
N GLU A 336 3.42 31.44 -4.88
CA GLU A 336 2.72 30.43 -5.69
C GLU A 336 3.24 29.01 -5.40
N CYS A 337 4.55 28.82 -5.25
CA CYS A 337 5.15 27.54 -4.92
C CYS A 337 4.71 27.01 -3.53
N THR A 338 4.63 27.86 -2.50
CA THR A 338 4.11 27.43 -1.19
C THR A 338 2.62 27.11 -1.25
N SER A 339 1.81 27.94 -1.92
CA SER A 339 0.37 27.68 -2.09
C SER A 339 0.09 26.37 -2.84
N ARG A 340 0.86 26.07 -3.90
CA ARG A 340 0.81 24.78 -4.62
C ARG A 340 1.30 23.62 -3.74
N GLY A 341 2.30 23.84 -2.89
CA GLY A 341 2.78 22.87 -1.91
C GLY A 341 1.68 22.45 -0.91
N GLU A 342 1.00 23.43 -0.30
CA GLU A 342 -0.14 23.17 0.58
C GLU A 342 -1.28 22.41 -0.13
N GLN A 343 -1.54 22.70 -1.40
CA GLN A 343 -2.57 22.01 -2.19
C GLN A 343 -2.18 20.54 -2.42
N ILE A 344 -0.90 20.26 -2.69
CA ILE A 344 -0.39 18.89 -2.81
C ILE A 344 -0.52 18.15 -1.47
N GLU A 345 -0.14 18.76 -0.35
CA GLU A 345 -0.28 18.14 0.98
C GLU A 345 -1.74 17.78 1.33
N LYS A 346 -2.69 18.69 1.02
CA LYS A 346 -4.14 18.45 1.19
C LYS A 346 -4.65 17.33 0.28
N LEU A 347 -4.13 17.22 -0.94
CA LEU A 347 -4.42 16.11 -1.86
C LEU A 347 -3.80 14.78 -1.41
N GLU A 348 -2.64 14.80 -0.74
CA GLU A 348 -2.04 13.59 -0.18
C GLU A 348 -2.74 13.09 1.09
N SER A 349 -3.22 13.99 1.97
CA SER A 349 -4.09 13.60 3.10
C SER A 349 -5.35 12.91 2.62
N THR A 350 -6.11 13.56 1.73
CA THR A 350 -7.38 13.02 1.20
C THR A 350 -7.19 11.72 0.40
N LYS A 351 -6.08 11.58 -0.35
CA LYS A 351 -5.66 10.31 -0.99
C LYS A 351 -5.40 9.19 0.04
N ASN A 352 -4.77 9.50 1.17
CA ASN A 352 -4.50 8.53 2.24
C ASN A 352 -5.78 8.14 2.99
N GLU A 353 -6.67 9.10 3.27
CA GLU A 353 -8.01 8.87 3.85
C GLU A 353 -8.84 7.95 2.94
N LEU A 354 -8.90 8.25 1.62
CA LEU A 354 -9.60 7.42 0.64
C LEU A 354 -9.00 5.99 0.54
N LYS A 355 -7.68 5.84 0.70
CA LYS A 355 -7.02 4.53 0.74
C LYS A 355 -7.47 3.71 1.96
N ILE A 356 -7.53 4.32 3.15
CA ILE A 356 -8.02 3.65 4.37
C ILE A 356 -9.49 3.23 4.20
N LEU A 357 -10.34 4.13 3.72
CA LEU A 357 -11.75 3.84 3.44
C LEU A 357 -11.93 2.71 2.41
N MET A 358 -11.05 2.61 1.40
CA MET A 358 -11.07 1.52 0.44
C MET A 358 -10.63 0.18 1.06
N GLU A 359 -9.63 0.19 1.95
CA GLU A 359 -9.20 -1.01 2.69
C GLU A 359 -10.29 -1.52 3.64
N ASP A 360 -10.99 -0.62 4.35
CA ASP A 360 -12.12 -0.98 5.22
C ASP A 360 -13.35 -1.42 4.42
N ARG A 361 -13.58 -0.86 3.24
CA ARG A 361 -14.60 -1.37 2.32
C ARG A 361 -14.28 -2.80 1.87
N VAL A 362 -13.03 -3.12 1.51
CA VAL A 362 -12.65 -4.49 1.12
C VAL A 362 -12.86 -5.50 2.26
N LYS A 363 -12.59 -5.12 3.51
CA LYS A 363 -12.93 -5.94 4.69
C LYS A 363 -14.45 -6.14 4.82
N SER A 364 -15.23 -5.10 4.58
CA SER A 364 -16.70 -5.13 4.63
C SER A 364 -17.30 -5.99 3.52
N ASP A 365 -16.83 -5.86 2.28
CA ASP A 365 -17.26 -6.66 1.12
C ASP A 365 -16.89 -8.15 1.32
N ALA A 366 -15.78 -8.46 2.01
CA ALA A 366 -15.42 -9.83 2.40
C ALA A 366 -16.36 -10.40 3.47
N LEU A 367 -16.70 -9.62 4.50
CA LEU A 367 -17.66 -10.01 5.54
C LEU A 367 -19.07 -10.27 4.94
N ILE A 368 -19.52 -9.40 4.02
CA ILE A 368 -20.80 -9.58 3.31
C ILE A 368 -20.80 -10.92 2.56
N LYS A 369 -19.73 -11.26 1.83
CA LYS A 369 -19.62 -12.57 1.15
C LYS A 369 -19.72 -13.76 2.11
N THR A 370 -19.10 -13.69 3.30
CA THR A 370 -19.25 -14.77 4.30
C THR A 370 -20.68 -14.87 4.83
N LEU A 371 -21.34 -13.74 5.09
CA LEU A 371 -22.74 -13.72 5.56
C LEU A 371 -23.72 -14.20 4.47
N GLU A 372 -23.43 -13.94 3.18
CA GLU A 372 -24.19 -14.50 2.07
C GLU A 372 -24.03 -16.02 1.96
N GLN A 373 -22.81 -16.55 2.17
CA GLN A 373 -22.56 -18.00 2.21
C GLN A 373 -23.28 -18.66 3.40
N ASP A 374 -23.22 -18.08 4.60
CA ASP A 374 -23.97 -18.55 5.77
C ASP A 374 -25.49 -18.52 5.53
N ARG A 375 -26.01 -17.43 4.94
CA ARG A 375 -27.43 -17.32 4.57
C ARG A 375 -27.86 -18.42 3.59
N ILE A 376 -27.02 -18.71 2.58
CA ILE A 376 -27.30 -19.78 1.61
C ILE A 376 -27.29 -21.15 2.30
N ARG A 377 -26.31 -21.43 3.18
CA ARG A 377 -26.27 -22.68 3.95
C ARG A 377 -27.52 -22.84 4.81
N LEU A 378 -27.84 -21.84 5.64
CA LEU A 378 -29.02 -21.86 6.51
C LEU A 378 -30.34 -21.99 5.73
N GLN A 379 -30.44 -21.39 4.53
CA GLN A 379 -31.58 -21.59 3.64
C GLN A 379 -31.67 -23.04 3.16
N THR A 380 -30.56 -23.67 2.76
CA THR A 380 -30.57 -25.09 2.34
C THR A 380 -30.88 -26.05 3.49
N GLU A 381 -30.40 -25.77 4.71
CA GLU A 381 -30.74 -26.53 5.92
C GLU A 381 -32.25 -26.40 6.23
N LEU A 382 -32.79 -25.17 6.18
CA LEU A 382 -34.22 -24.91 6.37
C LEU A 382 -35.09 -25.63 5.34
N ASP A 383 -34.67 -25.68 4.07
CA ASP A 383 -35.40 -26.37 2.99
C ASP A 383 -35.19 -27.89 2.97
N VAL A 384 -34.24 -28.44 3.75
CA VAL A 384 -34.24 -29.86 4.16
C VAL A 384 -35.30 -30.07 5.24
N VAL A 385 -35.23 -29.32 6.35
CA VAL A 385 -36.13 -29.48 7.50
C VAL A 385 -37.60 -29.31 7.13
N LYS A 386 -37.94 -28.40 6.20
CA LYS A 386 -39.31 -28.29 5.65
C LYS A 386 -39.78 -29.58 4.96
N ARG A 387 -38.95 -30.18 4.10
CA ARG A 387 -39.31 -31.41 3.36
C ARG A 387 -39.48 -32.59 4.30
N ASP A 388 -38.62 -32.70 5.32
CA ASP A 388 -38.70 -33.73 6.35
C ASP A 388 -39.97 -33.56 7.21
N LEU A 389 -40.32 -32.31 7.56
CA LEU A 389 -41.55 -31.97 8.29
C LEU A 389 -42.80 -32.27 7.47
N GLU A 390 -42.80 -31.93 6.17
CA GLU A 390 -43.88 -32.32 5.26
C GLU A 390 -44.00 -33.84 5.14
N GLU A 391 -42.88 -34.57 5.09
CA GLU A 391 -42.90 -36.04 5.03
C GLU A 391 -43.51 -36.64 6.29
N ARG A 392 -43.08 -36.19 7.47
CA ARG A 392 -43.68 -36.63 8.73
C ARG A 392 -45.15 -36.23 8.86
N ASN A 393 -45.56 -35.07 8.34
CA ASN A 393 -46.98 -34.72 8.24
C ASN A 393 -47.76 -35.65 7.30
N ARG A 394 -47.18 -36.03 6.14
CA ARG A 394 -47.76 -37.03 5.24
C ARG A 394 -47.88 -38.39 5.93
N ASP A 395 -46.91 -38.80 6.74
CA ASP A 395 -46.93 -40.06 7.48
C ASP A 395 -47.95 -40.07 8.62
N VAL A 396 -47.98 -39.01 9.44
CA VAL A 396 -48.98 -38.80 10.50
C VAL A 396 -50.40 -38.81 9.91
N GLN A 397 -50.61 -38.21 8.72
CA GLN A 397 -51.90 -38.25 8.04
C GLN A 397 -52.27 -39.66 7.54
N LYS A 398 -51.31 -40.47 7.08
CA LYS A 398 -51.55 -41.91 6.76
C LYS A 398 -52.01 -42.67 8.02
N GLU A 399 -51.32 -42.51 9.15
CA GLU A 399 -51.70 -43.17 10.40
C GLU A 399 -53.05 -42.67 10.93
N ARG A 400 -53.34 -41.37 10.83
CA ARG A 400 -54.66 -40.80 11.16
C ARG A 400 -55.77 -41.46 10.35
N ILE A 401 -55.56 -41.67 9.05
CA ILE A 401 -56.52 -42.36 8.17
C ILE A 401 -56.66 -43.85 8.54
N ARG A 402 -55.57 -44.55 8.92
CA ARG A 402 -55.67 -45.93 9.44
C ARG A 402 -56.48 -46.00 10.73
N ILE A 403 -56.25 -45.10 11.67
CA ILE A 403 -57.00 -45.02 12.93
C ILE A 403 -58.47 -44.71 12.66
N GLU A 404 -58.79 -43.76 11.78
CA GLU A 404 -60.18 -43.43 11.42
C GLU A 404 -60.90 -44.60 10.75
N ASN A 405 -60.22 -45.36 9.88
CA ASN A 405 -60.76 -46.60 9.32
C ASN A 405 -60.94 -47.69 10.39
N MET A 406 -60.01 -47.82 11.34
CA MET A 406 -60.10 -48.79 12.44
C MET A 406 -61.28 -48.49 13.37
N ILE A 407 -61.51 -47.21 13.70
CA ILE A 407 -62.70 -46.74 14.44
C ILE A 407 -63.97 -47.09 13.64
N ARG A 408 -64.01 -46.81 12.33
CA ARG A 408 -65.17 -47.15 11.47
C ARG A 408 -65.42 -48.65 11.36
N HIS A 409 -64.37 -49.48 11.44
CA HIS A 409 -64.52 -50.94 11.58
C HIS A 409 -65.10 -51.31 12.94
N GLU A 410 -64.64 -50.70 14.03
CA GLU A 410 -65.17 -50.93 15.37
C GLU A 410 -66.65 -50.52 15.48
N GLU A 411 -67.03 -49.35 14.97
CA GLU A 411 -68.42 -48.88 14.88
C GLU A 411 -69.32 -49.88 14.12
N ASN A 412 -68.82 -50.46 13.03
CA ASN A 412 -69.52 -51.48 12.24
C ASN A 412 -69.68 -52.80 13.03
N TYR A 413 -68.64 -53.23 13.76
CA TYR A 413 -68.72 -54.37 14.67
C TYR A 413 -69.71 -54.13 15.83
N GLN A 414 -69.64 -52.98 16.50
CA GLN A 414 -70.59 -52.60 17.56
C GLN A 414 -72.03 -52.49 17.03
N SER A 415 -72.23 -51.99 15.80
CA SER A 415 -73.54 -51.93 15.14
C SER A 415 -74.10 -53.34 14.91
N LYS A 416 -73.32 -54.24 14.31
CA LYS A 416 -73.68 -55.66 14.14
C LYS A 416 -73.98 -56.35 15.47
N GLN A 417 -73.19 -56.09 16.50
CA GLN A 417 -73.42 -56.62 17.84
C GLN A 417 -74.78 -56.16 18.40
N LYS A 418 -75.11 -54.88 18.28
CA LYS A 418 -76.42 -54.31 18.69
C LYS A 418 -77.59 -54.91 17.89
N THR A 419 -77.41 -55.17 16.59
CA THR A 419 -78.42 -55.87 15.78
C THR A 419 -78.62 -57.32 16.24
N LEU A 420 -77.53 -58.03 16.55
CA LEU A 420 -77.57 -59.41 17.03
C LEU A 420 -78.22 -59.52 18.42
N THR A 421 -77.93 -58.60 19.36
CA THR A 421 -78.60 -58.60 20.67
C THR A 421 -80.09 -58.28 20.53
N LYS A 422 -80.48 -57.33 19.67
CA LYS A 422 -81.90 -57.04 19.40
C LYS A 422 -82.64 -58.24 18.79
N SER A 423 -82.02 -58.95 17.85
CA SER A 423 -82.58 -60.19 17.30
C SER A 423 -82.69 -61.31 18.35
N HIS A 424 -81.75 -61.37 19.30
CA HIS A 424 -81.82 -62.31 20.43
C HIS A 424 -82.93 -61.94 21.43
N GLU A 425 -83.16 -60.65 21.70
CA GLU A 425 -84.31 -60.15 22.48
C GLU A 425 -85.64 -60.48 21.78
N GLU A 426 -85.74 -60.28 20.47
CA GLU A 426 -86.92 -60.62 19.66
C GLU A 426 -87.23 -62.13 19.72
N LEU A 427 -86.23 -62.99 19.55
CA LEU A 427 -86.36 -64.45 19.72
C LEU A 427 -86.73 -64.84 21.15
N SER A 428 -86.21 -64.15 22.17
CA SER A 428 -86.57 -64.38 23.58
C SER A 428 -88.04 -64.02 23.85
N ASN A 429 -88.51 -62.90 23.31
CA ASN A 429 -89.91 -62.48 23.40
C ASN A 429 -90.85 -63.45 22.69
N GLU A 430 -90.46 -63.99 21.53
CA GLU A 430 -91.21 -65.03 20.83
C GLU A 430 -91.26 -66.33 21.64
N CYS A 431 -90.15 -66.76 22.22
CA CYS A 431 -90.10 -67.91 23.14
C CYS A 431 -90.99 -67.72 24.37
N GLU A 432 -91.08 -66.51 24.93
CA GLU A 432 -91.98 -66.23 26.06
C GLU A 432 -93.45 -66.18 25.67
N SER A 433 -93.77 -65.65 24.48
CA SER A 433 -95.12 -65.68 23.89
C SER A 433 -95.61 -67.12 23.65
N LEU A 434 -94.73 -67.98 23.11
CA LEU A 434 -95.03 -69.40 22.92
C LEU A 434 -95.22 -70.14 24.25
N LYS A 435 -94.44 -69.84 25.29
CA LYS A 435 -94.65 -70.39 26.65
C LYS A 435 -96.02 -70.02 27.22
N LYS A 436 -96.46 -68.76 27.07
CA LYS A 436 -97.79 -68.31 27.53
C LYS A 436 -98.91 -69.09 26.85
N LYS A 437 -98.85 -69.25 25.52
CA LYS A 437 -99.81 -70.09 24.77
C LYS A 437 -99.82 -71.56 25.18
N ILE A 438 -98.68 -72.13 25.55
CA ILE A 438 -98.62 -73.50 26.09
C ILE A 438 -99.38 -73.55 27.42
N THR A 439 -99.11 -72.62 28.35
CA THR A 439 -99.81 -72.60 29.64
C THR A 439 -101.32 -72.34 29.53
N GLU A 440 -101.76 -71.55 28.53
CA GLU A 440 -103.18 -71.34 28.24
C GLU A 440 -103.86 -72.64 27.78
N LEU A 441 -103.24 -73.37 26.84
CA LEU A 441 -103.74 -74.66 26.35
C LEU A 441 -103.71 -75.78 27.40
N GLU A 442 -102.75 -75.75 28.34
CA GLU A 442 -102.72 -76.68 29.48
C GLU A 442 -103.87 -76.45 30.47
N ILE A 443 -104.32 -75.20 30.64
CA ILE A 443 -105.49 -74.86 31.45
C ILE A 443 -106.77 -75.38 30.78
N GLU A 444 -106.96 -75.12 29.48
CA GLU A 444 -108.13 -75.62 28.73
C GLU A 444 -108.23 -77.15 28.78
N ARG A 445 -107.09 -77.86 28.63
CA ARG A 445 -107.00 -79.32 28.78
C ARG A 445 -107.54 -79.78 30.14
N ASP A 446 -107.10 -79.13 31.23
CA ASP A 446 -107.44 -79.54 32.58
C ASP A 446 -108.89 -79.20 32.98
N GLU A 447 -109.51 -78.20 32.34
CA GLU A 447 -110.94 -77.94 32.46
C GLU A 447 -111.79 -78.95 31.69
N LEU A 448 -111.40 -79.26 30.44
CA LEU A 448 -112.03 -80.33 29.66
C LEU A 448 -111.95 -81.67 30.39
N GLN A 449 -110.80 -82.01 30.97
CA GLN A 449 -110.60 -83.27 31.70
C GLN A 449 -111.44 -83.36 33.00
N LYS A 450 -111.71 -82.23 33.67
CA LYS A 450 -112.68 -82.17 34.79
C LYS A 450 -114.12 -82.41 34.31
N SER A 451 -114.53 -81.79 33.19
CA SER A 451 -115.89 -81.97 32.66
C SER A 451 -116.16 -83.42 32.25
N PHE A 452 -115.18 -84.11 31.66
CA PHE A 452 -115.24 -85.52 31.31
C PHE A 452 -115.52 -86.43 32.53
N GLN A 453 -114.85 -86.20 33.66
CA GLN A 453 -115.06 -86.99 34.89
C GLN A 453 -116.48 -86.86 35.46
N ILE A 454 -117.11 -85.68 35.34
CA ILE A 454 -118.48 -85.45 35.84
C ILE A 454 -119.50 -86.26 35.03
N ILE A 455 -119.36 -86.27 33.69
CA ILE A 455 -120.23 -87.02 32.78
C ILE A 455 -120.08 -88.53 33.04
N GLN A 456 -118.85 -89.02 33.23
CA GLN A 456 -118.56 -90.43 33.49
C GLN A 456 -119.23 -90.95 34.78
N GLN A 457 -119.28 -90.14 35.85
CA GLN A 457 -119.93 -90.53 37.11
C GLN A 457 -121.46 -90.56 37.04
N GLN A 458 -122.08 -89.70 36.21
CA GLN A 458 -123.53 -89.74 36.01
C GLN A 458 -123.97 -91.02 35.29
N GLN A 459 -123.22 -91.44 34.27
CA GLN A 459 -123.57 -92.59 33.44
C GLN A 459 -123.56 -93.92 34.21
N GLN A 460 -122.69 -94.07 35.21
CA GLN A 460 -122.62 -95.26 36.08
C GLN A 460 -123.81 -95.42 37.05
N LYS A 461 -124.48 -94.32 37.46
CA LYS A 461 -125.66 -94.41 38.34
C LYS A 461 -126.93 -94.83 37.61
N GLN A 462 -126.99 -94.66 36.29
CA GLN A 462 -128.12 -95.13 35.49
C GLN A 462 -128.07 -96.66 35.31
N THR A 463 -126.87 -97.21 35.04
CA THR A 463 -126.69 -98.62 34.63
C THR A 463 -127.01 -99.65 35.71
N SER A 464 -126.94 -99.28 37.00
CA SER A 464 -127.31 -100.17 38.12
C SER A 464 -128.84 -100.31 38.32
N SER A 465 -129.64 -99.40 37.75
CA SER A 465 -131.11 -99.35 37.96
C SER A 465 -131.90 -100.26 37.00
N ASP A 466 -131.36 -100.53 35.81
CA ASP A 466 -132.06 -101.31 34.78
C ASP A 466 -131.68 -102.79 34.77
N ASN A 467 -130.47 -103.16 35.24
CA ASN A 467 -130.06 -104.56 35.37
C ASN A 467 -131.01 -105.40 36.25
N THR A 468 -131.57 -104.83 37.31
CA THR A 468 -132.52 -105.52 38.21
C THR A 468 -133.86 -105.84 37.53
N LYS A 469 -134.27 -105.07 36.52
CA LYS A 469 -135.50 -105.31 35.74
C LYS A 469 -135.29 -106.38 34.66
N VAL A 470 -134.12 -106.36 34.01
CA VAL A 470 -133.75 -107.36 33.00
C VAL A 470 -133.67 -108.76 33.61
N GLN A 471 -133.14 -108.88 34.83
CA GLN A 471 -132.97 -110.20 35.47
C GLN A 471 -134.31 -110.91 35.74
N ALA A 472 -135.35 -110.19 36.18
CA ALA A 472 -136.71 -110.73 36.32
C ALA A 472 -137.38 -111.11 34.98
N PHE A 473 -136.98 -110.47 33.87
CA PHE A 473 -137.46 -110.79 32.53
C PHE A 473 -136.78 -112.06 31.96
N MET A 474 -135.52 -112.32 32.30
CA MET A 474 -134.83 -113.54 31.88
C MET A 474 -135.39 -114.82 32.52
N GLU A 475 -135.84 -114.75 33.78
CA GLU A 475 -136.47 -115.89 34.46
C GLU A 475 -137.79 -116.31 33.81
N THR A 476 -138.62 -115.33 33.43
CA THR A 476 -139.89 -115.59 32.73
C THR A 476 -139.70 -116.05 31.28
N HIS A 477 -138.72 -115.49 30.55
CA HIS A 477 -138.36 -115.94 29.20
C HIS A 477 -137.89 -117.41 29.18
N ASN A 478 -137.06 -117.83 30.13
CA ASN A 478 -136.51 -119.19 30.17
C ASN A 478 -137.57 -120.26 30.44
N HIS A 479 -138.60 -119.95 31.24
CA HIS A 479 -139.70 -120.88 31.50
C HIS A 479 -140.49 -121.19 30.21
N VAL A 480 -140.85 -120.15 29.44
CA VAL A 480 -141.60 -120.29 28.17
C VAL A 480 -140.79 -121.06 27.11
N LEU A 481 -139.47 -120.82 27.05
CA LEU A 481 -138.59 -121.50 26.09
C LEU A 481 -138.52 -123.03 26.32
N GLN A 482 -138.69 -123.47 27.57
CA GLN A 482 -138.59 -124.87 27.96
C GLN A 482 -139.84 -125.68 27.58
N GLU A 483 -141.04 -125.09 27.60
CA GLU A 483 -142.26 -125.75 27.11
C GLU A 483 -142.28 -125.86 25.57
N VAL A 484 -141.80 -124.83 24.87
CA VAL A 484 -141.72 -124.85 23.39
C VAL A 484 -140.77 -125.95 22.88
N THR A 485 -139.73 -126.30 23.63
CA THR A 485 -138.82 -127.40 23.28
C THR A 485 -139.42 -128.80 23.53
N SER A 486 -140.22 -128.99 24.58
CA SER A 486 -140.88 -130.29 24.83
C SER A 486 -141.97 -130.59 23.79
N LEU A 487 -142.75 -129.58 23.39
CA LEU A 487 -143.76 -129.69 22.33
C LEU A 487 -143.15 -130.05 20.96
N LYS A 488 -141.95 -129.55 20.64
CA LYS A 488 -141.24 -129.96 19.41
C LYS A 488 -140.76 -131.41 19.46
N SER A 489 -140.12 -131.82 20.55
CA SER A 489 -139.55 -133.17 20.70
C SER A 489 -140.58 -134.29 20.48
N ASN A 490 -141.83 -134.08 20.93
CA ASN A 490 -142.90 -135.07 20.79
C ASN A 490 -143.44 -135.19 19.35
N ILE A 491 -143.30 -134.16 18.52
CA ILE A 491 -143.75 -134.17 17.13
C ILE A 491 -142.76 -134.94 16.25
N GLU A 492 -141.46 -134.74 16.46
CA GLU A 492 -140.41 -135.39 15.66
C GLU A 492 -140.33 -136.91 15.92
N GLN A 493 -140.55 -137.38 17.16
CA GLN A 493 -140.35 -138.79 17.51
C GLN A 493 -141.30 -139.78 16.82
N LEU A 494 -142.56 -139.41 16.53
CA LEU A 494 -143.56 -140.35 16.01
C LEU A 494 -143.87 -140.21 14.52
N GLN A 495 -143.46 -139.11 13.88
CA GLN A 495 -143.41 -139.05 12.42
C GLN A 495 -142.43 -140.09 11.84
N GLN A 496 -141.35 -140.44 12.57
CA GLN A 496 -140.41 -141.49 12.17
C GLN A 496 -141.01 -142.90 12.14
N GLN A 497 -141.99 -143.23 13.01
CA GLN A 497 -142.57 -144.58 13.05
C GLN A 497 -143.44 -144.89 11.82
N ILE A 498 -144.05 -143.87 11.19
CA ILE A 498 -144.89 -144.02 10.00
C ILE A 498 -144.06 -144.45 8.78
N GLN A 499 -142.82 -143.98 8.66
CA GLN A 499 -141.93 -144.31 7.54
C GLN A 499 -141.36 -145.74 7.63
N GLN A 500 -141.03 -146.23 8.84
CA GLN A 500 -140.35 -147.53 8.98
C GLN A 500 -141.25 -148.75 8.71
N MET A 501 -142.58 -148.62 8.85
CA MET A 501 -143.50 -149.73 8.59
C MET A 501 -143.83 -149.93 7.11
N THR A 502 -143.79 -148.87 6.28
CA THR A 502 -144.19 -148.94 4.86
C THR A 502 -143.12 -149.55 3.95
N GLU A 503 -141.83 -149.52 4.33
CA GLU A 503 -140.79 -150.21 3.54
C GLU A 503 -140.76 -151.73 3.75
N ARG A 504 -141.20 -152.20 4.93
CA ARG A 504 -141.05 -153.61 5.32
C ARG A 504 -142.05 -154.56 4.65
N GLU A 505 -143.16 -154.02 4.14
CA GLU A 505 -144.16 -154.73 3.32
C GLU A 505 -143.58 -155.25 1.99
N LYS A 506 -142.45 -154.69 1.53
CA LYS A 506 -142.03 -154.75 0.12
C LYS A 506 -141.00 -155.83 -0.25
N ILE A 507 -140.44 -156.57 0.71
CA ILE A 507 -139.21 -157.38 0.48
C ILE A 507 -139.40 -158.89 0.73
N LEU A 508 -140.45 -159.33 1.44
CA LEU A 508 -140.66 -160.72 1.89
C LEU A 508 -141.74 -161.51 1.12
N LEU A 509 -141.96 -161.17 -0.14
CA LEU A 509 -142.85 -161.89 -1.07
C LEU A 509 -142.10 -162.78 -2.08
N GLN A 510 -140.80 -163.05 -1.86
CA GLN A 510 -139.92 -163.53 -2.95
C GLN A 510 -139.14 -164.83 -2.71
N TYR A 511 -139.02 -165.36 -1.49
CA TYR A 511 -138.49 -166.71 -1.26
C TYR A 511 -139.36 -167.50 -0.24
N PRO A 512 -139.55 -168.83 -0.39
CA PRO A 512 -140.75 -169.50 0.15
C PRO A 512 -140.48 -170.68 1.09
N VAL A 513 -139.26 -170.86 1.61
CA VAL A 513 -138.87 -172.05 2.40
C VAL A 513 -138.02 -171.66 3.61
N LEU A 514 -138.24 -172.38 4.72
CA LEU A 514 -137.59 -172.21 6.03
C LEU A 514 -137.92 -170.88 6.73
N ASN A 515 -139.14 -170.87 7.26
CA ASN A 515 -139.46 -170.70 8.68
C ASN A 515 -138.52 -169.82 9.53
N GLY A 516 -139.06 -168.96 10.38
CA GLY A 516 -140.38 -169.04 10.99
C GLY A 516 -141.25 -167.81 10.77
N PRO A 517 -142.11 -167.46 11.72
CA PRO A 517 -142.98 -166.29 11.64
C PRO A 517 -142.60 -165.29 12.76
N ASN A 518 -143.22 -164.16 13.04
CA ASN A 518 -144.63 -163.88 13.23
C ASN A 518 -144.71 -162.33 13.44
N GLN A 519 -145.72 -161.61 12.94
CA GLN A 519 -147.03 -161.30 13.54
C GLN A 519 -146.94 -160.38 14.79
N ASN A 520 -147.74 -159.32 14.95
CA ASN A 520 -149.13 -158.96 14.52
C ASN A 520 -150.25 -159.51 15.42
N THR A 521 -151.47 -159.03 15.18
CA THR A 521 -152.74 -159.22 15.92
C THR A 521 -152.81 -158.32 17.18
N SER A 522 -153.83 -157.49 17.42
CA SER A 522 -155.20 -157.31 16.89
C SER A 522 -156.21 -158.38 17.33
N THR A 523 -157.28 -157.94 18.02
CA THR A 523 -158.41 -158.77 18.54
C THR A 523 -157.97 -159.78 19.62
N THR A 524 -158.75 -160.07 20.67
CA THR A 524 -160.22 -160.19 20.79
C THR A 524 -160.67 -159.94 22.24
N ASN A 525 -161.98 -159.82 22.48
CA ASN A 525 -162.62 -159.63 23.80
C ASN A 525 -162.37 -160.76 24.84
N ASN A 526 -161.15 -160.90 25.36
CA ASN A 526 -160.86 -161.46 26.69
C ASN A 526 -159.41 -161.22 27.13
N PHE A 527 -159.18 -160.95 28.42
CA PHE A 527 -157.90 -160.53 29.03
C PHE A 527 -156.79 -161.62 29.03
N VAL A 528 -156.97 -162.70 28.28
CA VAL A 528 -156.05 -163.84 28.16
C VAL A 528 -155.55 -164.04 26.71
N HIS A 529 -156.27 -163.51 25.71
CA HIS A 529 -155.98 -163.78 24.30
C HIS A 529 -154.75 -163.01 23.78
N ASP A 530 -154.60 -161.73 24.17
CA ASP A 530 -153.44 -160.88 23.85
C ASP A 530 -152.10 -161.51 24.25
N MET A 531 -152.08 -162.35 25.30
CA MET A 531 -150.84 -162.90 25.85
C MET A 531 -150.36 -164.19 25.14
N GLN A 532 -151.15 -164.80 24.24
CA GLN A 532 -150.74 -166.02 23.53
C GLN A 532 -150.13 -165.75 22.14
N ASN A 533 -150.59 -164.73 21.40
CA ASN A 533 -150.01 -164.41 20.09
C ASN A 533 -148.72 -163.60 20.17
N GLN A 534 -148.23 -163.20 21.34
CA GLN A 534 -146.88 -162.63 21.46
C GLN A 534 -145.78 -163.71 21.42
N MET A 535 -146.10 -164.98 21.75
CA MET A 535 -145.22 -166.11 21.41
C MET A 535 -145.10 -166.28 19.89
N ARG A 536 -146.12 -165.82 19.15
CA ARG A 536 -146.02 -165.52 17.73
C ARG A 536 -145.32 -164.16 17.52
N THR A 537 -143.97 -164.12 17.65
CA THR A 537 -143.12 -163.01 17.09
C THR A 537 -141.79 -163.42 16.39
N ASN A 538 -141.19 -164.60 16.58
CA ASN A 538 -139.71 -164.67 16.64
C ASN A 538 -138.83 -164.87 15.38
N GLU A 539 -139.18 -165.75 14.44
CA GLU A 539 -138.25 -166.35 13.48
C GLU A 539 -138.44 -165.98 11.98
N PHE A 540 -139.40 -165.11 11.61
CA PHE A 540 -139.57 -164.54 10.24
C PHE A 540 -138.33 -163.79 9.74
N ARG A 541 -137.55 -163.34 10.72
CA ARG A 541 -136.12 -163.10 10.82
C ARG A 541 -135.18 -163.69 9.76
N ILE A 542 -135.52 -164.79 9.07
CA ILE A 542 -134.59 -165.58 8.24
C ILE A 542 -134.58 -165.20 6.75
N ASP A 543 -135.73 -164.94 6.10
CA ASP A 543 -135.80 -164.95 4.62
C ASP A 543 -135.20 -163.70 3.92
N SER A 544 -135.38 -162.50 4.47
CA SER A 544 -134.88 -161.25 3.84
C SER A 544 -133.37 -161.03 4.00
N LEU A 545 -132.68 -161.91 4.73
CA LEU A 545 -131.24 -161.82 4.95
C LEU A 545 -130.41 -162.12 3.68
N GLN A 546 -131.05 -162.41 2.54
CA GLN A 546 -130.44 -162.77 1.25
C GLN A 546 -130.39 -161.64 0.19
N LYS A 547 -130.70 -160.38 0.56
CA LYS A 547 -130.45 -159.16 -0.26
C LYS A 547 -129.74 -158.00 0.50
N GLN A 548 -128.68 -158.15 1.31
CA GLN A 548 -127.46 -158.96 1.15
C GLN A 548 -126.68 -158.71 -0.16
N ASN A 549 -125.37 -158.95 -0.09
CA ASN A 549 -124.43 -159.31 -1.16
C ASN A 549 -124.20 -158.41 -2.39
N ASP A 550 -125.14 -157.61 -2.89
CA ASP A 550 -124.88 -156.84 -4.13
C ASP A 550 -124.20 -155.48 -3.91
N SER A 551 -124.61 -154.70 -2.90
CA SER A 551 -123.84 -153.50 -2.49
C SER A 551 -122.49 -153.87 -1.83
N LEU A 552 -122.34 -155.14 -1.45
CA LEU A 552 -121.11 -155.74 -0.93
C LEU A 552 -119.99 -155.85 -1.99
N LYS A 553 -120.25 -155.49 -3.26
CA LYS A 553 -119.27 -155.58 -4.36
C LYS A 553 -118.38 -154.36 -4.54
N PHE A 554 -118.90 -153.13 -4.45
CA PHE A 554 -118.14 -151.95 -4.92
C PHE A 554 -117.03 -151.49 -3.97
N SER A 555 -117.32 -151.33 -2.66
CA SER A 555 -116.29 -150.97 -1.67
C SER A 555 -115.30 -152.11 -1.38
N LEU A 556 -115.56 -153.32 -1.91
CA LEU A 556 -114.64 -154.46 -1.91
C LEU A 556 -113.60 -154.34 -3.05
N GLU A 557 -113.74 -153.37 -3.96
CA GLU A 557 -112.86 -153.20 -5.13
C GLU A 557 -111.79 -152.09 -4.97
N LYS A 558 -111.53 -151.58 -3.74
CA LYS A 558 -110.31 -150.78 -3.42
C LYS A 558 -110.04 -150.47 -1.92
N LEU A 559 -110.04 -151.38 -0.95
CA LEU A 559 -109.31 -152.65 -0.80
C LEU A 559 -107.88 -152.69 -1.41
N GLN A 560 -107.02 -153.50 -0.77
CA GLN A 560 -105.74 -154.09 -1.22
C GLN A 560 -104.39 -153.50 -0.73
N LEU A 561 -104.28 -152.26 -0.23
CA LEU A 561 -103.00 -151.73 0.30
C LEU A 561 -103.21 -150.80 1.53
N THR A 562 -102.77 -151.09 2.76
CA THR A 562 -102.19 -152.32 3.36
C THR A 562 -102.52 -152.40 4.87
N ASN A 563 -103.04 -153.55 5.33
CA ASN A 563 -102.82 -154.29 6.60
C ASN A 563 -102.18 -153.59 7.83
N ASN A 564 -102.51 -153.84 9.11
CA ASN A 564 -103.38 -154.79 9.87
C ASN A 564 -103.35 -154.33 11.37
N HIS A 565 -103.97 -154.87 12.45
CA HIS A 565 -104.93 -155.93 12.89
C HIS A 565 -105.30 -155.58 14.39
N THR A 566 -106.09 -156.23 15.26
CA THR A 566 -106.96 -157.45 15.36
C THR A 566 -107.90 -157.23 16.58
N ASN A 567 -109.23 -157.39 16.52
CA ASN A 567 -110.06 -158.60 16.81
C ASN A 567 -110.51 -158.77 18.31
N PRO A 568 -111.51 -159.63 18.69
CA PRO A 568 -112.75 -159.14 19.37
C PRO A 568 -113.35 -160.07 20.50
N LEU A 569 -114.70 -160.11 20.63
CA LEU A 569 -115.63 -160.91 21.51
C LEU A 569 -115.95 -160.30 22.91
N LEU A 570 -117.19 -160.23 23.46
CA LEU A 570 -118.41 -161.12 23.61
C LEU A 570 -118.31 -162.05 24.87
N VAL A 571 -119.34 -162.54 25.61
CA VAL A 571 -120.84 -162.63 25.45
C VAL A 571 -121.60 -162.95 26.81
N THR A 572 -122.94 -162.71 26.88
CA THR A 572 -124.05 -163.21 27.81
C THR A 572 -123.84 -163.37 29.37
N GLU A 573 -124.78 -163.75 30.28
CA GLU A 573 -126.22 -164.17 30.28
C GLU A 573 -126.99 -164.03 31.65
N GLU A 574 -128.30 -164.35 31.65
CA GLU A 574 -129.30 -164.72 32.71
C GLU A 574 -129.31 -164.22 34.20
N ARG A 575 -130.41 -163.51 34.54
CA ARG A 575 -131.54 -163.89 35.46
C ARG A 575 -131.39 -164.13 37.00
N TYR A 576 -132.40 -163.61 37.72
CA TYR A 576 -132.98 -163.98 39.06
C TYR A 576 -132.59 -163.27 40.38
N GLU A 577 -133.62 -163.22 41.25
CA GLU A 577 -133.68 -163.13 42.73
C GLU A 577 -133.54 -161.81 43.53
N LYS A 578 -134.09 -161.86 44.76
CA LYS A 578 -134.14 -160.78 45.76
C LYS A 578 -132.99 -160.95 46.75
N LEU A 579 -132.06 -159.99 46.83
CA LEU A 579 -131.62 -159.30 48.07
C LEU A 579 -130.37 -158.42 47.82
N ARG A 580 -130.38 -157.25 48.48
CA ARG A 580 -129.24 -156.62 49.20
C ARG A 580 -127.83 -156.64 48.56
N ASN A 581 -127.33 -155.42 48.28
CA ASN A 581 -125.92 -154.95 48.20
C ASN A 581 -125.25 -154.69 46.81
N GLN A 582 -124.57 -153.54 46.76
CA GLN A 582 -123.23 -153.27 46.18
C GLN A 582 -122.96 -153.30 44.65
N SER A 583 -122.73 -152.09 44.13
CA SER A 583 -121.44 -151.61 43.57
C SER A 583 -121.19 -151.50 42.04
N LYS A 584 -120.48 -150.40 41.72
CA LYS A 584 -119.36 -150.23 40.76
C LYS A 584 -119.57 -150.01 39.23
N GLN A 585 -118.93 -148.92 38.77
CA GLN A 585 -118.03 -148.76 37.60
C GLN A 585 -118.66 -148.84 36.16
N GLU A 586 -118.58 -147.75 35.37
CA GLU A 586 -117.53 -147.38 34.37
C GLU A 586 -117.83 -147.96 32.96
N GLN A 587 -117.17 -147.65 31.82
CA GLN A 587 -115.99 -146.83 31.42
C GLN A 587 -116.28 -146.27 29.98
N SER A 588 -115.45 -145.62 29.14
CA SER A 588 -114.03 -145.19 29.06
C SER A 588 -114.00 -143.97 28.09
N TYR A 589 -113.24 -142.87 28.28
CA TYR A 589 -111.80 -142.62 28.04
C TYR A 589 -111.31 -142.78 26.58
N ARG A 590 -110.32 -142.02 26.04
CA ARG A 590 -109.23 -141.14 26.59
C ARG A 590 -109.15 -139.81 25.75
N GLN A 591 -108.24 -138.82 25.87
CA GLN A 591 -107.40 -138.01 26.83
C GLN A 591 -106.57 -137.02 25.92
N TYR A 592 -105.69 -136.03 26.25
CA TYR A 592 -105.20 -135.16 27.36
C TYR A 592 -104.16 -134.16 26.70
N SER A 593 -103.56 -133.10 27.29
CA SER A 593 -103.79 -132.24 28.47
C SER A 593 -102.70 -131.13 28.57
N HIS A 594 -102.91 -130.09 29.39
CA HIS A 594 -101.90 -129.33 30.18
C HIS A 594 -100.93 -128.26 29.55
N ALA A 595 -100.89 -127.10 30.24
CA ALA A 595 -99.72 -126.41 30.87
C ALA A 595 -98.95 -125.21 30.23
N ASN A 596 -98.82 -124.16 31.08
CA ASN A 596 -97.63 -123.37 31.50
C ASN A 596 -96.85 -122.30 30.65
N GLU A 597 -96.58 -121.16 31.35
CA GLU A 597 -95.28 -120.45 31.55
C GLU A 597 -94.71 -119.23 30.73
N THR A 598 -94.03 -118.34 31.49
CA THR A 598 -92.86 -117.42 31.20
C THR A 598 -92.92 -116.06 30.43
N LEU A 599 -92.62 -114.95 31.14
CA LEU A 599 -91.44 -114.01 31.14
C LEU A 599 -90.34 -114.06 30.01
N PRO A 600 -89.32 -113.14 29.87
CA PRO A 600 -88.97 -111.81 30.50
C PRO A 600 -88.25 -110.70 29.62
N SER A 601 -87.80 -109.57 30.25
CA SER A 601 -86.50 -108.82 30.07
C SER A 601 -86.21 -107.80 28.92
N ARG A 602 -85.15 -106.93 28.92
CA ARG A 602 -84.49 -105.99 29.91
C ARG A 602 -83.25 -105.21 29.32
N GLN A 603 -82.72 -104.17 30.03
CA GLN A 603 -81.31 -103.60 30.05
C GLN A 603 -80.80 -102.61 28.94
N PHE A 604 -79.70 -101.81 29.08
CA PHE A 604 -79.12 -100.90 30.15
C PHE A 604 -77.72 -100.27 29.73
N ASN A 605 -77.15 -99.28 30.50
CA ASN A 605 -75.71 -98.86 30.67
C ASN A 605 -74.96 -98.06 29.53
N ASN A 606 -73.76 -97.41 29.62
CA ASN A 606 -72.86 -96.72 30.62
C ASN A 606 -71.60 -96.07 29.90
N ALA A 607 -70.61 -95.29 30.43
CA ALA A 607 -70.46 -94.28 31.51
C ALA A 607 -68.97 -93.72 31.69
N TYR A 608 -68.75 -92.47 32.20
CA TYR A 608 -67.54 -91.90 32.95
C TYR A 608 -66.19 -91.54 32.21
N CYS A 609 -65.10 -90.89 32.74
CA CYS A 609 -64.80 -89.77 33.72
C CYS A 609 -63.24 -89.42 33.90
N SER A 610 -62.82 -88.30 34.57
CA SER A 610 -61.47 -87.92 35.22
C SER A 610 -60.16 -87.58 34.42
N SER A 611 -58.99 -87.06 34.94
CA SER A 611 -58.55 -85.92 35.87
C SER A 611 -56.97 -85.76 36.05
N GLY A 612 -56.36 -84.63 36.56
CA GLY A 612 -54.92 -84.52 37.04
C GLY A 612 -54.12 -83.13 37.13
N PRO A 613 -53.03 -82.90 37.95
CA PRO A 613 -52.41 -81.54 38.30
C PRO A 613 -50.83 -81.31 38.56
N ALA A 614 -50.38 -80.06 38.96
CA ALA A 614 -49.16 -79.59 39.78
C ALA A 614 -47.75 -79.15 39.14
N THR A 615 -46.70 -78.43 39.72
CA THR A 615 -46.45 -77.22 40.64
C THR A 615 -44.92 -76.74 40.83
N PHE A 616 -44.63 -75.43 41.17
CA PHE A 616 -43.56 -74.78 42.07
C PHE A 616 -42.14 -74.11 41.70
N HIS A 617 -41.87 -72.88 42.26
CA HIS A 617 -40.61 -72.12 42.72
C HIS A 617 -39.47 -71.61 41.74
N THR A 618 -38.49 -70.64 41.97
CA THR A 618 -38.08 -69.44 42.83
C THR A 618 -36.98 -68.55 42.07
N THR A 619 -36.09 -67.58 42.49
CA THR A 619 -35.43 -66.98 43.72
C THR A 619 -34.67 -65.60 43.44
N SER A 620 -33.99 -64.89 44.41
CA SER A 620 -33.29 -63.52 44.32
C SER A 620 -32.05 -63.37 45.32
N PRO A 621 -31.36 -62.22 45.71
CA PRO A 621 -31.32 -60.72 45.39
C PRO A 621 -29.90 -59.93 45.49
N THR A 622 -29.88 -58.56 45.66
CA THR A 622 -28.83 -57.60 46.27
C THR A 622 -27.47 -57.19 45.57
N SER A 623 -26.62 -56.17 45.95
CA SER A 623 -26.64 -54.71 46.41
C SER A 623 -25.21 -54.22 46.89
N SER A 624 -24.70 -52.97 47.14
CA SER A 624 -24.94 -51.51 46.84
C SER A 624 -23.84 -50.54 47.47
N TYR A 625 -23.89 -49.18 47.29
CA TYR A 625 -23.24 -48.02 48.06
C TYR A 625 -21.88 -47.29 47.66
N GLN A 626 -21.48 -46.20 48.39
CA GLN A 626 -20.81 -44.91 47.94
C GLN A 626 -19.40 -44.49 48.50
N HIS A 627 -18.83 -43.39 47.95
CA HIS A 627 -18.01 -42.25 48.54
C HIS A 627 -16.48 -42.34 48.95
N GLY A 628 -15.61 -41.55 48.27
CA GLY A 628 -15.09 -40.23 48.76
C GLY A 628 -13.63 -39.98 49.30
N TRP A 629 -12.98 -38.88 48.82
CA TRP A 629 -12.03 -37.91 49.49
C TRP A 629 -10.46 -37.88 49.29
N ILE A 630 -9.94 -36.68 48.91
CA ILE A 630 -8.72 -35.89 49.36
C ILE A 630 -7.27 -36.10 48.79
N ASN A 631 -6.78 -35.04 48.10
CA ASN A 631 -5.44 -34.31 48.03
C ASN A 631 -4.06 -35.07 47.95
N ASN A 632 -2.90 -34.48 47.58
CA ASN A 632 -2.45 -33.07 47.57
C ASN A 632 -1.21 -32.70 46.66
N ASN A 633 -1.01 -31.38 46.42
CA ASN A 633 0.24 -30.61 46.13
C ASN A 633 1.10 -30.70 44.83
N GLY A 634 1.36 -29.51 44.23
CA GLY A 634 2.63 -29.09 43.57
C GLY A 634 2.81 -29.32 42.05
N GLY A 635 3.38 -28.43 41.20
CA GLY A 635 3.65 -26.98 41.33
C GLY A 635 5.05 -26.49 40.88
N TYR A 636 5.19 -25.90 39.68
CA TYR A 636 6.26 -24.94 39.27
C TYR A 636 5.94 -24.29 37.88
N SER A 637 6.65 -23.21 37.49
CA SER A 637 6.33 -22.33 36.34
C SER A 637 7.47 -22.21 35.32
N ILE A 638 7.19 -21.77 34.08
CA ILE A 638 8.00 -20.82 33.25
C ILE A 638 7.25 -20.45 31.94
N ASN A 639 7.53 -19.26 31.39
CA ASN A 639 6.91 -18.68 30.17
C ASN A 639 7.73 -19.00 28.89
N TYR A 640 7.09 -19.11 27.71
CA TYR A 640 7.02 -18.02 26.69
C TYR A 640 6.47 -18.43 25.30
N ARG A 641 5.72 -17.49 24.70
CA ARG A 641 5.65 -17.10 23.26
C ARG A 641 4.92 -17.95 22.20
N ASP A 642 3.97 -17.29 21.54
CA ASP A 642 3.64 -17.19 20.10
C ASP A 642 4.27 -18.23 19.13
N SER A 643 3.55 -18.82 18.18
CA SER A 643 2.67 -18.13 17.22
C SER A 643 1.83 -19.12 16.38
N GLY A 644 0.75 -18.65 15.75
CA GLY A 644 -0.11 -19.46 14.86
C GLY A 644 -0.08 -19.02 13.38
N GLY A 645 -0.48 -19.91 12.47
CA GLY A 645 -0.89 -19.59 11.09
C GLY A 645 -2.43 -19.61 10.95
N PRO A 646 -3.02 -19.89 9.75
CA PRO A 646 -2.37 -20.10 8.45
C PRO A 646 -3.06 -19.47 7.20
N ALA A 647 -2.34 -19.46 6.08
CA ALA A 647 -2.74 -19.75 4.67
C ALA A 647 -4.11 -19.34 4.04
N THR A 648 -4.02 -18.55 2.94
CA THR A 648 -4.64 -18.71 1.58
C THR A 648 -6.16 -18.88 1.35
N PHE A 649 -6.73 -18.18 0.34
CA PHE A 649 -7.08 -18.76 -0.99
C PHE A 649 -7.57 -17.71 -2.05
N HIS A 650 -7.82 -18.17 -3.29
CA HIS A 650 -8.09 -17.40 -4.53
C HIS A 650 -9.58 -17.10 -4.84
N THR A 651 -9.82 -16.22 -5.82
CA THR A 651 -10.88 -16.38 -6.87
C THR A 651 -10.49 -15.60 -8.16
N THR A 652 -11.23 -15.77 -9.27
CA THR A 652 -10.74 -15.49 -10.65
C THR A 652 -11.78 -14.84 -11.60
N SER A 653 -11.30 -14.41 -12.78
CA SER A 653 -12.06 -14.28 -14.05
C SER A 653 -12.79 -12.91 -14.31
N PRO A 654 -13.23 -12.58 -15.56
CA PRO A 654 -12.34 -12.04 -16.61
C PRO A 654 -12.96 -10.92 -17.53
N ILE A 655 -12.27 -10.62 -18.66
CA ILE A 655 -12.75 -10.10 -19.98
C ILE A 655 -12.53 -8.60 -20.36
N SER A 656 -11.80 -8.46 -21.49
CA SER A 656 -11.73 -7.39 -22.52
C SER A 656 -11.60 -5.90 -22.20
N SER A 657 -10.68 -5.24 -22.90
CA SER A 657 -10.69 -3.80 -23.18
C SER A 657 -10.18 -3.52 -24.61
N TYR A 658 -10.93 -2.76 -25.41
CA TYR A 658 -10.50 -1.97 -26.59
C TYR A 658 -11.70 -1.18 -27.14
N GLY A 659 -11.53 0.10 -27.47
CA GLY A 659 -12.60 0.93 -28.06
C GLY A 659 -12.27 2.42 -28.07
N HIS A 660 -12.16 3.02 -29.26
CA HIS A 660 -11.82 4.44 -29.44
C HIS A 660 -13.03 5.38 -29.24
N GLY A 661 -12.77 6.61 -28.79
CA GLY A 661 -13.77 7.69 -28.79
C GLY A 661 -13.98 8.34 -30.16
N TRP A 662 -15.16 8.94 -30.36
CA TRP A 662 -15.60 9.65 -31.58
C TRP A 662 -16.31 10.98 -31.17
N ILE A 663 -15.85 12.16 -31.63
CA ILE A 663 -16.33 12.99 -32.77
C ILE A 663 -17.55 13.92 -32.48
N ASN A 664 -17.31 15.25 -32.56
CA ASN A 664 -18.19 16.41 -32.92
C ASN A 664 -19.54 16.64 -32.16
N ASN A 665 -20.14 17.84 -31.94
CA ASN A 665 -20.19 19.08 -32.74
C ASN A 665 -20.99 20.24 -32.03
N ARG A 666 -20.62 21.51 -32.28
CA ARG A 666 -21.42 22.77 -32.45
C ARG A 666 -22.57 23.23 -31.50
N GLY A 667 -22.50 24.54 -31.13
CA GLY A 667 -23.63 25.49 -30.92
C GLY A 667 -23.78 26.03 -29.48
N GLY A 668 -24.16 27.30 -29.20
CA GLY A 668 -24.29 28.51 -30.05
C GLY A 668 -25.15 29.63 -29.40
N TYR A 669 -24.83 30.92 -29.63
CA TYR A 669 -25.60 32.16 -29.26
C TYR A 669 -25.67 32.51 -27.74
N SER A 670 -25.84 33.77 -27.25
CA SER A 670 -25.98 35.13 -27.87
C SER A 670 -25.85 36.29 -26.82
N ILE A 671 -25.63 37.55 -27.26
CA ILE A 671 -26.20 38.84 -26.71
C ILE A 671 -25.72 39.32 -25.30
N ASN A 672 -25.49 40.62 -24.95
CA ASN A 672 -25.49 41.91 -25.69
C ASN A 672 -24.80 43.10 -24.93
N TYR A 673 -24.51 44.18 -25.69
CA TYR A 673 -24.49 45.64 -25.36
C TYR A 673 -23.57 46.33 -24.32
N ARG A 674 -23.08 47.50 -24.78
CA ARG A 674 -22.70 48.77 -24.07
C ARG A 674 -21.42 48.76 -23.19
N ASP A 675 -20.72 49.90 -23.01
CA ASP A 675 -21.02 51.29 -23.42
C ASP A 675 -19.79 52.11 -23.92
N SER A 676 -20.10 53.34 -24.37
CA SER A 676 -19.28 54.53 -24.71
C SER A 676 -17.91 54.66 -23.99
N GLY A 677 -16.84 55.26 -24.56
CA GLY A 677 -16.69 56.17 -25.72
C GLY A 677 -16.42 57.63 -25.27
N GLY A 678 -15.49 58.41 -25.82
CA GLY A 678 -14.46 58.17 -26.86
C GLY A 678 -13.84 59.50 -27.38
N TYR A 679 -13.02 59.44 -28.44
CA TYR A 679 -12.52 60.58 -29.26
C TYR A 679 -11.55 61.57 -28.55
N ASN A 680 -10.57 62.25 -29.19
CA ASN A 680 -10.14 62.53 -30.57
C ASN A 680 -8.58 62.56 -30.62
N ARG A 681 -7.81 62.59 -31.73
CA ARG A 681 -8.06 62.78 -33.19
C ARG A 681 -6.93 62.10 -34.02
N PHE A 682 -7.22 61.78 -35.28
CA PHE A 682 -6.27 61.34 -36.34
C PHE A 682 -5.40 62.52 -36.88
N PRO A 683 -4.37 62.37 -37.80
CA PRO A 683 -4.13 61.25 -38.73
C PRO A 683 -2.68 60.81 -39.11
N LYS A 684 -2.58 59.54 -39.57
CA LYS A 684 -1.82 59.03 -40.75
C LYS A 684 -0.27 59.12 -40.87
N ARG A 685 0.28 57.90 -41.13
CA ARG A 685 1.17 57.46 -42.25
C ARG A 685 2.69 57.30 -42.06
N ARG A 686 3.08 56.03 -42.32
CA ARG A 686 4.27 55.50 -43.03
C ARG A 686 5.63 55.48 -42.33
N ARG A 687 6.24 54.29 -42.39
CA ARG A 687 7.67 54.01 -42.21
C ARG A 687 8.48 54.70 -43.33
N PRO A 688 9.74 55.12 -43.08
CA PRO A 688 10.79 55.09 -44.09
C PRO A 688 11.32 53.65 -44.29
N TYR A 689 12.09 53.45 -45.36
CA TYR A 689 12.83 52.20 -45.63
C TYR A 689 14.31 52.37 -45.27
N ILE A 690 15.05 51.25 -45.32
CA ILE A 690 16.51 51.22 -45.33
C ILE A 690 17.03 52.00 -46.55
N TYR A 691 17.82 53.06 -46.32
CA TYR A 691 19.22 53.16 -46.72
C TYR A 691 19.91 54.30 -45.96
#